data_AF-A0A971V7B5-F1
#
_entry.id   AF-A0A971V7B5-F1
#
_cell.length_a   1.000
_cell.length_b   1.000
_cell.length_c   1.000
_cell.angle_alpha   90.00
_cell.angle_beta   90.00
_cell.angle_gamma   90.00
#
_symmetry.space_group_name_H-M   'P 1'
#
loop_
_entity.id
_entity.type
_entity.pdbx_description
1 polymer ?
#
loop_
_entity_poly.entity_id
_entity_poly.type
_entity_poly.pdbx_seq_one_letter_code
_entity_poly.pdbx_strand_id
1 'polypeptide(L)'
;MLLVTPLHDVLCHTSEIVSDRIAKLEGEESFSSVIFVVPEASKASIERIVNETSIIRAKNSDDGIKGNLKIGACLPNVDVLSFMRLAVRINELCGNISKESSDETLLRSAIYSILVKHSEEFKTFGKLVGRFEYIDLLISLLGDFSRYGIDSDMLMQALENTDITKDVVYFEKVHDLQLLFDYLEKLNYEYNLTLTSGPMDKACEYLKLARTSSEYGRLKSFLKNASFVVLGFGATRYLTPKEIEFIGLLNEFAAQIELFPLSSNRSEDEDKTIYTFGNEIISKLKKDVRGVVIQNDSSDTSKSSNHVESICLEAIEKYSRSLDVLSTISLENETSRVSGIISINIDSLEDRLSYIGNEIVKLTRKAGYRYKDIRILCGNQEIMARLQSVLDMYGLDMFVDRKMILNNTPILRYASILLKLPTEKFSLDIMLKAMKTGVLPILPSEVDKFENYCIKNNMQWETRIFDEDKYRNDDKSEENSTGAMLWQRVVLRVLVPLRLVAMQITNAKTIMEKAELLSKHLSSRKENIELLRDELLSRGESEDASALVRGYDSLMRLLVSFTDEFSNIEISQEQFEALIRINMRNKTSGSIPLMVDSIEIVSLPQSYITNCKVLFVVGADSSNFPFESVSDGIMSSKELNQLANAMQIDLPDKVTTKRKGSFVESCLAIGAVTEKVYFVHEKEKPKDILHECLLPYAGQIEQDCFTAPNFSMQVERRYNYETTRFEDNTMTELLKSGVRMSVSGIESYYTCPMQYMTKNVLKIYPRDDATIVQSNHIGTIVHGMFEHSIKSLMLQYDTLDKLSSFVDNLDDQKTSELANEYFVVACEKSDITDACTPEFERKPGIKIKRIFQKCFKSALSSCIDSGYLPSFYEYKIGKDSQVIIESQKHEKFEFTGYIDRVDENQSKQYRILDYKTGNKKIELKKTFAGKQIQLFAYAKFLSDIERKQVVDAGYLSTALKLDKKGKPIHIEPEYSLLTQDEFNIVTDYVQIMIQKAINEISEGNANALVNSLASRECSFCVYQAACSNGGRTPKCKKGRTFGSGKKGDEEVLQAMKVEVQAKKGVEDSND
;
A
#
# COMPACT_ATOMS: atom_id res chain seq x y z
N MET A 1 -28.56 -49.51 16.13
CA MET A 1 -27.17 -50.00 16.29
C MET A 1 -26.73 -50.64 14.98
N LEU A 2 -26.56 -49.84 13.93
CA LEU A 2 -25.76 -50.23 12.76
C LEU A 2 -24.33 -49.89 13.18
N LEU A 3 -23.51 -50.91 13.46
CA LEU A 3 -22.08 -50.74 13.70
C LEU A 3 -21.46 -50.30 12.38
N VAL A 4 -21.38 -48.99 12.19
CA VAL A 4 -20.74 -48.34 11.05
C VAL A 4 -19.23 -48.55 11.20
N THR A 5 -18.63 -49.22 10.23
CA THR A 5 -17.19 -49.48 10.16
C THR A 5 -16.44 -48.24 9.65
N PRO A 6 -15.37 -47.75 10.31
CA PRO A 6 -14.72 -46.47 9.97
C PRO A 6 -14.01 -46.46 8.60
N LEU A 7 -13.90 -45.27 8.01
CA LEU A 7 -13.09 -44.94 6.82
C LEU A 7 -11.60 -44.84 7.19
N HIS A 8 -10.94 -45.96 7.49
CA HIS A 8 -9.53 -45.95 7.92
C HIS A 8 -8.55 -45.43 6.86
N ASP A 9 -8.88 -45.59 5.57
CA ASP A 9 -8.00 -45.24 4.44
C ASP A 9 -7.86 -43.72 4.19
N VAL A 10 -8.49 -42.86 5.02
CA VAL A 10 -8.46 -41.38 4.90
C VAL A 10 -7.39 -40.76 5.82
N LEU A 11 -6.78 -41.57 6.68
CA LEU A 11 -5.67 -41.13 7.54
C LEU A 11 -4.40 -40.93 6.70
N CYS A 12 -3.54 -39.99 7.12
CA CYS A 12 -2.29 -39.73 6.41
C CYS A 12 -1.20 -40.73 6.85
N HIS A 13 -0.91 -41.72 5.99
CA HIS A 13 0.11 -42.76 6.20
C HIS A 13 1.46 -42.46 5.54
N THR A 14 1.63 -41.26 4.98
CA THR A 14 2.81 -40.85 4.21
C THR A 14 4.14 -41.15 4.92
N SER A 15 4.22 -40.89 6.23
CA SER A 15 5.45 -41.10 7.00
C SER A 15 5.78 -42.59 7.19
N GLU A 16 4.76 -43.43 7.33
CA GLU A 16 4.91 -44.88 7.48
C GLU A 16 5.37 -45.51 6.17
N ILE A 17 4.76 -45.10 5.05
CA ILE A 17 5.13 -45.57 3.71
C ILE A 17 6.59 -45.21 3.38
N VAL A 18 6.99 -43.96 3.64
CA VAL A 18 8.37 -43.49 3.41
C VAL A 18 9.35 -44.30 4.27
N SER A 19 9.04 -44.52 5.56
CA SER A 19 9.90 -45.31 6.44
C SER A 19 10.03 -46.77 5.98
N ASP A 20 8.92 -47.44 5.66
CA ASP A 20 8.93 -48.83 5.20
C ASP A 20 9.75 -49.00 3.91
N ARG A 21 9.58 -48.10 2.93
CA ARG A 21 10.33 -48.17 1.66
C ARG A 21 11.81 -47.86 1.81
N ILE A 22 12.19 -46.95 2.70
CA ILE A 22 13.61 -46.73 3.02
C ILE A 22 14.21 -47.98 3.71
N ALA A 23 13.43 -48.74 4.50
CA ALA A 23 13.91 -49.99 5.11
C ALA A 23 14.15 -51.08 4.06
N LYS A 24 13.28 -51.20 3.06
CA LYS A 24 13.44 -52.19 1.99
C LYS A 24 14.70 -51.96 1.15
N LEU A 25 15.11 -50.71 0.92
CA LEU A 25 16.35 -50.38 0.20
C LEU A 25 17.62 -50.95 0.87
N GLU A 26 17.61 -51.15 2.20
CA GLU A 26 18.75 -51.72 2.93
C GLU A 26 18.74 -53.27 2.95
N GLY A 27 17.61 -53.89 2.61
CA GLY A 27 17.39 -55.35 2.73
C GLY A 27 17.18 -56.11 1.41
N GLU A 28 16.86 -55.43 0.31
CA GLU A 28 16.60 -56.07 -0.99
C GLU A 28 17.77 -55.90 -1.99
N GLU A 29 18.16 -56.98 -2.68
CA GLU A 29 19.16 -56.95 -3.77
C GLU A 29 18.61 -56.45 -5.13
N SER A 30 17.32 -56.12 -5.19
CA SER A 30 16.56 -55.88 -6.44
C SER A 30 16.75 -54.47 -7.04
N PHE A 31 17.01 -53.44 -6.23
CA PHE A 31 17.25 -52.07 -6.67
C PHE A 31 18.23 -51.34 -5.75
N SER A 32 18.93 -50.32 -6.26
CA SER A 32 19.95 -49.56 -5.51
C SER A 32 19.55 -48.13 -5.21
N SER A 33 18.37 -47.67 -5.66
CA SER A 33 17.83 -46.34 -5.38
C SER A 33 16.30 -46.35 -5.27
N VAL A 34 15.75 -45.45 -4.44
CA VAL A 34 14.30 -45.21 -4.31
C VAL A 34 14.01 -43.76 -4.69
N ILE A 35 13.05 -43.55 -5.59
CA ILE A 35 12.63 -42.23 -6.05
C ILE A 35 11.16 -42.05 -5.69
N PHE A 36 10.88 -41.16 -4.74
CA PHE A 36 9.52 -40.76 -4.40
C PHE A 36 9.02 -39.75 -5.43
N VAL A 37 7.94 -40.10 -6.13
CA VAL A 37 7.27 -39.24 -7.11
C VAL A 37 6.04 -38.61 -6.45
N VAL A 38 6.08 -37.31 -6.19
CA VAL A 38 5.07 -36.57 -5.41
C VAL A 38 4.58 -35.31 -6.13
N PRO A 39 3.39 -34.78 -5.81
CA PRO A 39 2.97 -33.47 -6.30
C PRO A 39 3.98 -32.37 -5.93
N GLU A 40 4.18 -31.39 -6.80
CA GLU A 40 5.18 -30.32 -6.59
C GLU A 40 4.96 -29.58 -5.26
N ALA A 41 3.69 -29.35 -4.90
CA ALA A 41 3.31 -28.69 -3.65
C ALA A 41 3.65 -29.52 -2.39
N SER A 42 3.87 -30.82 -2.53
CA SER A 42 4.15 -31.76 -1.45
C SER A 42 5.63 -32.06 -1.27
N LYS A 43 6.46 -31.69 -2.26
CA LYS A 43 7.86 -32.09 -2.34
C LYS A 43 8.66 -31.77 -1.08
N ALA A 44 8.61 -30.52 -0.60
CA ALA A 44 9.39 -30.09 0.57
C ALA A 44 9.01 -30.85 1.85
N SER A 45 7.72 -31.12 2.05
CA SER A 45 7.22 -31.86 3.21
C SER A 45 7.68 -33.33 3.18
N ILE A 46 7.73 -33.95 2.00
CA ILE A 46 8.21 -35.33 1.86
C ILE A 46 9.73 -35.41 2.01
N GLU A 47 10.49 -34.47 1.42
CA GLU A 47 11.95 -34.37 1.63
C GLU A 47 12.30 -34.26 3.11
N ARG A 48 11.51 -33.49 3.87
CA ARG A 48 11.66 -33.40 5.32
C ARG A 48 11.45 -34.75 6.01
N ILE A 49 10.40 -35.49 5.66
CA ILE A 49 10.14 -36.83 6.23
C ILE A 49 11.29 -37.79 5.89
N VAL A 50 11.76 -37.80 4.64
CA VAL A 50 12.89 -38.64 4.21
C VAL A 50 14.13 -38.33 5.05
N ASN A 51 14.45 -37.05 5.23
CA ASN A 51 15.60 -36.61 6.02
C ASN A 51 15.44 -36.95 7.51
N GLU A 52 14.26 -36.71 8.10
CA GLU A 52 13.98 -37.04 9.52
C GLU A 52 14.11 -38.54 9.77
N THR A 53 13.52 -39.36 8.90
CA THR A 53 13.58 -40.83 8.98
C THR A 53 15.03 -41.32 8.91
N SER A 54 15.83 -40.71 8.02
CA SER A 54 17.26 -41.02 7.87
C SER A 54 18.06 -40.71 9.14
N ILE A 55 17.82 -39.55 9.77
CA ILE A 55 18.49 -39.13 11.01
C ILE A 55 18.14 -40.05 12.18
N ILE A 56 16.86 -40.42 12.32
CA ILE A 56 16.39 -41.31 13.38
C ILE A 56 17.07 -42.68 13.26
N ARG A 57 17.19 -43.21 12.05
CA ARG A 57 17.85 -44.51 11.82
C ARG A 57 19.35 -44.48 12.05
N ALA A 58 20.04 -43.41 11.61
CA ALA A 58 21.47 -43.24 11.88
C ALA A 58 21.81 -43.16 13.38
N LYS A 59 20.84 -42.79 14.24
CA LYS A 59 21.00 -42.82 15.70
C LYS A 59 20.74 -44.21 16.32
N ASN A 60 20.00 -45.08 15.62
CA ASN A 60 19.58 -46.38 16.12
C ASN A 60 20.47 -47.53 15.61
N SER A 61 21.29 -47.33 14.57
CA SER A 61 22.32 -48.27 14.17
C SER A 61 23.51 -48.22 15.15
N ASP A 62 23.82 -49.35 15.79
CA ASP A 62 24.91 -49.53 16.76
C ASP A 62 26.33 -49.39 16.15
N ASP A 63 26.44 -49.03 14.87
CA ASP A 63 27.70 -48.70 14.20
C ASP A 63 28.18 -47.31 14.62
N GLY A 64 28.69 -47.21 15.84
CA GLY A 64 30.04 -46.71 16.11
C GLY A 64 30.55 -45.40 15.50
N ILE A 65 29.75 -44.46 14.99
CA ILE A 65 30.26 -43.13 14.60
C ILE A 65 30.27 -42.20 15.81
N LYS A 66 31.22 -42.48 16.73
CA LYS A 66 31.70 -41.47 17.69
C LYS A 66 32.56 -40.45 16.94
N GLY A 67 31.97 -39.31 16.61
CA GLY A 67 32.72 -38.10 16.21
C GLY A 67 32.06 -37.35 15.06
N ASN A 68 31.61 -36.13 15.34
CA ASN A 68 31.12 -35.13 14.39
C ASN A 68 30.13 -35.66 13.33
N LEU A 69 28.84 -35.64 13.65
CA LEU A 69 27.79 -35.68 12.64
C LEU A 69 28.07 -34.56 11.62
N LYS A 70 28.53 -34.94 10.42
CA LYS A 70 28.39 -34.06 9.26
C LYS A 70 26.89 -33.93 9.02
N ILE A 71 26.34 -32.77 9.37
CA ILE A 71 25.00 -32.33 9.01
C ILE A 71 24.98 -32.22 7.48
N GLY A 72 24.71 -33.34 6.82
CA GLY A 72 24.74 -33.52 5.37
C GLY A 72 24.29 -34.92 4.98
N ALA A 73 23.48 -35.57 5.82
CA ALA A 73 22.95 -36.91 5.60
C ALA A 73 21.78 -36.86 4.60
N CYS A 74 22.07 -36.54 3.34
CA CYS A 74 21.25 -37.04 2.25
C CYS A 74 21.62 -38.51 2.06
N LEU A 75 20.63 -39.41 2.08
CA LEU A 75 20.84 -40.75 1.54
C LEU A 75 21.16 -40.58 0.05
N PRO A 76 22.37 -40.96 -0.44
CA PRO A 76 22.74 -40.76 -1.84
C PRO A 76 21.82 -41.51 -2.83
N ASN A 77 21.06 -42.48 -2.31
CA ASN A 77 20.22 -43.39 -3.06
C ASN A 77 18.71 -43.13 -2.88
N VAL A 78 18.32 -42.05 -2.19
CA VAL A 78 16.91 -41.67 -2.04
C VAL A 78 16.68 -40.27 -2.60
N ASP A 79 15.70 -40.12 -3.46
CA ASP A 79 15.36 -38.84 -4.08
C ASP A 79 13.85 -38.57 -4.02
N VAL A 80 13.46 -37.29 -4.06
CA VAL A 80 12.07 -36.84 -4.06
C VAL A 80 11.85 -35.91 -5.24
N LEU A 81 11.11 -36.36 -6.23
CA LEU A 81 10.88 -35.66 -7.49
C LEU A 81 9.38 -35.51 -7.76
N SER A 82 9.00 -34.51 -8.54
CA SER A 82 7.69 -34.51 -9.19
C SER A 82 7.79 -35.17 -10.56
N PHE A 83 6.65 -35.50 -11.18
CA PHE A 83 6.65 -36.00 -12.55
C PHE A 83 7.39 -35.07 -13.52
N MET A 84 7.24 -33.75 -13.35
CA MET A 84 7.91 -32.76 -14.18
C MET A 84 9.43 -32.79 -14.00
N ARG A 85 9.91 -32.83 -12.74
CA ARG A 85 11.35 -32.92 -12.45
C ARG A 85 11.96 -34.24 -12.88
N LEU A 86 11.20 -35.34 -12.74
CA LEU A 86 11.62 -36.65 -13.25
C LEU A 86 11.74 -36.64 -14.77
N ALA A 87 10.78 -36.04 -15.49
CA ALA A 87 10.85 -35.90 -16.94
C ALA A 87 12.06 -35.07 -17.39
N VAL A 88 12.33 -33.93 -16.74
CA VAL A 88 13.53 -33.13 -17.01
C VAL A 88 14.81 -33.94 -16.80
N ARG A 89 14.92 -34.69 -15.69
CA ARG A 89 16.08 -35.54 -15.42
C ARG A 89 16.29 -36.61 -16.48
N ILE A 90 15.21 -37.22 -16.98
CA ILE A 90 15.28 -38.18 -18.09
C ILE A 90 15.80 -37.49 -19.36
N ASN A 91 15.30 -36.29 -19.67
CA ASN A 91 15.76 -35.52 -20.83
C ASN A 91 17.27 -35.17 -20.72
N GLU A 92 17.73 -34.75 -19.54
CA GLU A 92 19.14 -34.46 -19.26
C GLU A 92 20.03 -35.69 -19.44
N LEU A 93 19.60 -36.86 -18.97
CA LEU A 93 20.32 -38.13 -19.15
C LEU A 93 20.47 -38.52 -20.63
N CYS A 94 19.52 -38.08 -21.47
CA CYS A 94 19.52 -38.27 -22.92
C CYS A 94 20.27 -37.17 -23.69
N GLY A 95 20.94 -36.24 -22.99
CA GLY A 95 21.72 -35.16 -23.61
C GLY A 95 20.91 -33.92 -23.98
N ASN A 96 19.62 -33.86 -23.61
CA ASN A 96 18.77 -32.70 -23.83
C ASN A 96 18.71 -31.87 -22.55
N ILE A 97 19.63 -30.91 -22.42
CA ILE A 97 19.62 -29.93 -21.33
C ILE A 97 18.50 -28.93 -21.65
N SER A 98 17.28 -29.22 -21.21
CA SER A 98 16.17 -28.28 -21.34
C SER A 98 16.55 -26.97 -20.66
N LYS A 99 16.47 -25.85 -21.39
CA LYS A 99 16.55 -24.51 -20.79
C LYS A 99 15.33 -24.31 -19.90
N GLU A 100 15.41 -24.72 -18.64
CA GLU A 100 14.33 -24.75 -17.63
C GLU A 100 13.62 -23.39 -17.35
N SER A 101 13.93 -22.30 -18.05
CA SER A 101 13.36 -20.99 -17.73
C SER A 101 12.92 -20.13 -18.92
N SER A 102 12.60 -20.71 -20.09
CA SER A 102 12.17 -19.93 -21.26
C SER A 102 10.90 -20.37 -21.99
N ASP A 103 10.32 -21.54 -21.74
CA ASP A 103 9.24 -22.04 -22.62
C ASP A 103 7.93 -21.26 -22.54
N GLU A 104 7.41 -20.92 -21.35
CA GLU A 104 6.15 -20.17 -21.26
C GLU A 104 6.27 -18.71 -21.73
N THR A 105 7.43 -18.09 -21.54
CA THR A 105 7.63 -16.70 -21.97
C THR A 105 7.82 -16.62 -23.48
N LEU A 106 8.59 -17.55 -24.02
CA LEU A 106 8.77 -17.73 -25.46
C LEU A 106 7.43 -18.07 -26.14
N LEU A 107 6.65 -18.99 -25.55
CA LEU A 107 5.30 -19.33 -26.02
C LEU A 107 4.37 -18.13 -26.00
N ARG A 108 4.43 -17.28 -24.96
CA ARG A 108 3.66 -16.03 -24.90
C ARG A 108 4.06 -15.06 -26.02
N SER A 109 5.35 -14.85 -26.24
CA SER A 109 5.86 -14.04 -27.34
C SER A 109 5.45 -14.61 -28.70
N ALA A 110 5.50 -15.92 -28.87
CA ALA A 110 5.09 -16.61 -30.10
C ALA A 110 3.59 -16.47 -30.36
N ILE A 111 2.73 -16.70 -29.35
CA ILE A 111 1.27 -16.52 -29.47
C ILE A 111 0.95 -15.06 -29.78
N TYR A 112 1.56 -14.11 -29.06
CA TYR A 112 1.37 -12.69 -29.35
C TYR A 112 1.81 -12.35 -30.78
N SER A 113 2.95 -12.88 -31.23
CA SER A 113 3.46 -12.73 -32.59
C SER A 113 2.47 -13.21 -33.64
N ILE A 114 1.91 -14.41 -33.45
CA ILE A 114 0.94 -15.01 -34.36
C ILE A 114 -0.33 -14.14 -34.42
N LEU A 115 -0.86 -13.76 -33.26
CA LEU A 115 -2.08 -12.94 -33.17
C LEU A 115 -1.91 -11.55 -33.80
N VAL A 116 -0.71 -10.96 -33.73
CA VAL A 116 -0.43 -9.65 -34.36
C VAL A 116 -0.23 -9.79 -35.87
N LYS A 117 0.54 -10.79 -36.34
CA LYS A 117 0.83 -10.97 -37.78
C LYS A 117 -0.38 -11.43 -38.58
N HIS A 118 -1.24 -12.25 -37.97
CA HIS A 118 -2.38 -12.90 -38.63
C HIS A 118 -3.73 -12.44 -38.05
N SER A 119 -3.80 -11.22 -37.49
CA SER A 119 -4.98 -10.74 -36.76
C SER A 119 -6.29 -10.81 -37.55
N GLU A 120 -6.21 -10.66 -38.88
CA GLU A 120 -7.36 -10.68 -39.79
C GLU A 120 -7.89 -12.11 -40.06
N GLU A 121 -7.08 -13.15 -39.84
CA GLU A 121 -7.47 -14.55 -40.05
C GLU A 121 -8.22 -15.13 -38.84
N PHE A 122 -7.98 -14.58 -37.64
CA PHE A 122 -8.66 -14.98 -36.41
C PHE A 122 -10.03 -14.30 -36.28
N LYS A 123 -11.08 -15.08 -36.03
CA LYS A 123 -12.47 -14.58 -35.95
C LYS A 123 -12.79 -13.95 -34.60
N THR A 124 -12.34 -14.58 -33.53
CA THR A 124 -12.52 -14.19 -32.13
C THR A 124 -11.21 -13.73 -31.50
N PHE A 125 -10.13 -14.51 -31.62
CA PHE A 125 -8.87 -14.25 -30.91
C PHE A 125 -8.09 -13.04 -31.44
N GLY A 126 -8.32 -12.62 -32.69
CA GLY A 126 -7.73 -11.41 -33.25
C GLY A 126 -8.15 -10.14 -32.49
N LYS A 127 -9.33 -10.14 -31.85
CA LYS A 127 -9.81 -9.03 -31.01
C LYS A 127 -9.14 -8.97 -29.64
N LEU A 128 -8.37 -9.99 -29.26
CA LEU A 128 -7.68 -10.11 -27.98
C LEU A 128 -6.25 -9.54 -28.02
N VAL A 129 -5.79 -9.06 -29.18
CA VAL A 129 -4.46 -8.45 -29.34
C VAL A 129 -4.26 -7.30 -28.34
N GLY A 130 -3.17 -7.37 -27.57
CA GLY A 130 -2.83 -6.40 -26.52
C GLY A 130 -3.49 -6.66 -25.16
N ARG A 131 -4.34 -7.68 -25.02
CA ARG A 131 -4.89 -8.12 -23.73
C ARG A 131 -4.18 -9.40 -23.25
N PHE A 132 -2.99 -9.23 -22.67
CA PHE A 132 -2.11 -10.37 -22.32
C PHE A 132 -2.71 -11.34 -21.29
N GLU A 133 -3.69 -10.93 -20.49
CA GLU A 133 -4.43 -11.83 -19.58
C GLU A 133 -5.14 -12.96 -20.33
N TYR A 134 -5.66 -12.68 -21.54
CA TYR A 134 -6.25 -13.73 -22.39
C TYR A 134 -5.18 -14.63 -23.02
N ILE A 135 -3.98 -14.11 -23.28
CA ILE A 135 -2.87 -14.93 -23.77
C ILE A 135 -2.46 -15.95 -22.70
N ASP A 136 -2.46 -15.57 -21.42
CA ASP A 136 -2.22 -16.51 -20.32
C ASP A 136 -3.32 -17.58 -20.24
N LEU A 137 -4.58 -17.22 -20.48
CA LEU A 137 -5.67 -18.20 -20.58
C LEU A 137 -5.50 -19.15 -21.77
N LEU A 138 -4.99 -18.66 -22.92
CA LEU A 138 -4.66 -19.49 -24.08
C LEU A 138 -3.52 -20.45 -23.74
N ILE A 139 -2.43 -19.98 -23.13
CA ILE A 139 -1.30 -20.82 -22.70
C ILE A 139 -1.78 -21.92 -21.77
N SER A 140 -2.65 -21.59 -20.79
CA SER A 140 -3.23 -22.58 -19.89
C SER A 140 -4.05 -23.63 -20.64
N LEU A 141 -4.85 -23.22 -21.63
CA LEU A 141 -5.68 -24.12 -22.44
C LEU A 141 -4.82 -25.02 -23.35
N LEU A 142 -3.81 -24.46 -24.01
CA LEU A 142 -2.85 -25.22 -24.82
C LEU A 142 -2.08 -26.23 -23.97
N GLY A 143 -1.69 -25.85 -22.75
CA GLY A 143 -1.08 -26.76 -21.78
C GLY A 143 -2.01 -27.90 -21.38
N ASP A 144 -3.32 -27.65 -21.27
CA ASP A 144 -4.29 -28.74 -21.09
C ASP A 144 -4.36 -29.64 -22.32
N PHE A 145 -4.47 -29.07 -23.52
CA PHE A 145 -4.56 -29.85 -24.75
C PHE A 145 -3.35 -30.76 -24.94
N SER A 146 -2.14 -30.25 -24.68
CA SER A 146 -0.91 -31.07 -24.65
C SER A 146 -1.01 -32.21 -23.62
N ARG A 147 -1.44 -31.93 -22.38
CA ARG A 147 -1.61 -32.96 -21.32
C ARG A 147 -2.65 -34.03 -21.65
N TYR A 148 -3.65 -33.69 -22.46
CA TYR A 148 -4.69 -34.59 -22.92
C TYR A 148 -4.43 -35.20 -24.31
N GLY A 149 -3.30 -34.86 -24.95
CA GLY A 149 -2.92 -35.39 -26.25
C GLY A 149 -3.79 -34.89 -27.41
N ILE A 150 -4.34 -33.69 -27.31
CA ILE A 150 -5.09 -33.03 -28.38
C ILE A 150 -4.12 -32.34 -29.34
N ASP A 151 -4.22 -32.68 -30.62
CA ASP A 151 -3.44 -32.08 -31.72
C ASP A 151 -4.34 -31.31 -32.71
N SER A 152 -3.72 -30.71 -33.73
CA SER A 152 -4.45 -29.93 -34.75
C SER A 152 -5.44 -30.79 -35.54
N ASP A 153 -5.10 -32.05 -35.83
CA ASP A 153 -5.95 -32.98 -36.57
C ASP A 153 -7.25 -33.30 -35.81
N MET A 154 -7.17 -33.49 -34.49
CA MET A 154 -8.35 -33.70 -33.64
C MET A 154 -9.25 -32.47 -33.58
N LEU A 155 -8.68 -31.26 -33.54
CA LEU A 155 -9.45 -30.01 -33.60
C LEU A 155 -10.14 -29.85 -34.96
N MET A 156 -9.49 -30.27 -36.05
CA MET A 156 -10.10 -30.29 -37.39
C MET A 156 -11.29 -31.25 -37.46
N GLN A 157 -11.17 -32.46 -36.90
CA GLN A 157 -12.30 -33.41 -36.81
C GLN A 157 -13.46 -32.82 -36.00
N ALA A 158 -13.17 -32.09 -34.92
CA ALA A 158 -14.21 -31.43 -34.14
C ALA A 158 -14.94 -30.35 -34.96
N LEU A 159 -14.24 -29.59 -35.80
CA LEU A 159 -14.84 -28.59 -36.69
C LEU A 159 -15.75 -29.23 -37.74
N GLU A 160 -15.35 -30.35 -38.34
CA GLU A 160 -16.16 -31.09 -39.31
C GLU A 160 -17.46 -31.64 -38.70
N ASN A 161 -17.40 -32.05 -37.44
CA ASN A 161 -18.55 -32.59 -36.70
C ASN A 161 -19.47 -31.52 -36.08
N THR A 162 -19.11 -30.24 -36.18
CA THR A 162 -19.85 -29.13 -35.55
C THR A 162 -20.88 -28.51 -36.49
N ASP A 163 -22.15 -28.46 -36.07
CA ASP A 163 -23.21 -27.74 -36.77
C ASP A 163 -23.09 -26.23 -36.52
N ILE A 164 -22.57 -25.51 -37.50
CA ILE A 164 -22.32 -24.05 -37.47
C ILE A 164 -23.59 -23.27 -37.06
N THR A 165 -24.78 -23.77 -37.38
CA THR A 165 -26.04 -23.05 -37.12
C THR A 165 -26.46 -23.05 -35.65
N LYS A 166 -25.92 -23.95 -34.83
CA LYS A 166 -26.30 -24.12 -33.42
C LYS A 166 -25.47 -23.29 -32.46
N ASP A 167 -24.17 -23.14 -32.72
CA ASP A 167 -23.26 -22.38 -31.87
C ASP A 167 -22.10 -21.77 -32.67
N VAL A 168 -22.35 -20.59 -33.24
CA VAL A 168 -21.36 -19.85 -34.05
C VAL A 168 -20.13 -19.47 -33.23
N VAL A 169 -20.31 -19.10 -31.97
CA VAL A 169 -19.21 -18.62 -31.11
C VAL A 169 -18.25 -19.76 -30.78
N TYR A 170 -18.80 -20.95 -30.45
CA TYR A 170 -17.99 -22.15 -30.26
C TYR A 170 -17.17 -22.48 -31.52
N PHE A 171 -17.83 -22.49 -32.69
CA PHE A 171 -17.17 -22.77 -33.96
C PHE A 171 -16.02 -21.80 -34.25
N GLU A 172 -16.23 -20.49 -34.05
CA GLU A 172 -15.19 -19.47 -34.24
C GLU A 172 -13.99 -19.67 -33.30
N LYS A 173 -14.22 -20.05 -32.04
CA LYS A 173 -13.14 -20.34 -31.08
C LYS A 173 -12.34 -21.59 -31.44
N VAL A 174 -13.01 -22.68 -31.84
CA VAL A 174 -12.31 -23.92 -32.22
C VAL A 174 -11.50 -23.71 -33.50
N HIS A 175 -12.04 -22.96 -34.47
CA HIS A 175 -11.32 -22.55 -35.67
C HIS A 175 -10.05 -21.76 -35.32
N ASP A 176 -10.19 -20.77 -34.45
CA ASP A 176 -9.06 -19.95 -34.03
C ASP A 176 -8.02 -20.76 -33.23
N LEU A 177 -8.44 -21.75 -32.43
CA LEU A 177 -7.52 -22.66 -31.75
C LEU A 177 -6.75 -23.54 -32.75
N GLN A 178 -7.43 -24.13 -33.73
CA GLN A 178 -6.79 -24.93 -34.77
C GLN A 178 -5.77 -24.10 -35.57
N LEU A 179 -6.16 -22.89 -35.99
CA LEU A 179 -5.26 -21.98 -36.69
C LEU A 179 -4.03 -21.60 -35.84
N LEU A 180 -4.23 -21.37 -34.54
CA LEU A 180 -3.14 -21.10 -33.61
C LEU A 180 -2.18 -22.30 -33.49
N PHE A 181 -2.70 -23.53 -33.40
CA PHE A 181 -1.88 -24.75 -33.41
C PHE A 181 -1.07 -24.88 -34.69
N ASP A 182 -1.69 -24.71 -35.86
CA ASP A 182 -1.00 -24.80 -37.16
C ASP A 182 0.17 -23.81 -37.25
N TYR A 183 -0.02 -22.57 -36.77
CA TYR A 183 1.05 -21.59 -36.73
C TYR A 183 2.14 -21.93 -35.73
N LEU A 184 1.79 -22.44 -34.53
CA LEU A 184 2.78 -22.87 -33.55
C LEU A 184 3.61 -24.07 -34.05
N GLU A 185 3.00 -25.02 -34.76
CA GLU A 185 3.70 -26.15 -35.38
C GLU A 185 4.64 -25.71 -36.51
N LYS A 186 4.21 -24.76 -37.36
CA LYS A 186 5.10 -24.14 -38.37
C LYS A 186 6.32 -23.51 -37.72
N LEU A 187 6.14 -22.75 -36.62
CA LEU A 187 7.25 -22.14 -35.89
C LEU A 187 8.16 -23.18 -35.24
N ASN A 188 7.60 -24.27 -34.69
CA ASN A 188 8.40 -25.38 -34.16
C ASN A 188 9.31 -25.98 -35.22
N TYR A 189 8.80 -26.20 -36.44
CA TYR A 189 9.57 -26.75 -37.55
C TYR A 189 10.63 -25.77 -38.06
N GLU A 190 10.28 -24.50 -38.26
CA GLU A 190 11.17 -23.46 -38.81
C GLU A 190 12.36 -23.18 -37.89
N TYR A 191 12.13 -23.09 -36.58
CA TYR A 191 13.14 -22.70 -35.59
C TYR A 191 13.67 -23.87 -34.75
N ASN A 192 13.27 -25.11 -35.07
CA ASN A 192 13.58 -26.32 -34.31
C ASN A 192 13.26 -26.16 -32.80
N LEU A 193 12.06 -25.68 -32.51
CA LEU A 193 11.55 -25.41 -31.17
C LEU A 193 10.54 -26.47 -30.73
N THR A 194 10.23 -26.43 -29.43
CA THR A 194 9.20 -27.28 -28.82
C THR A 194 8.26 -26.44 -27.97
N LEU A 195 7.52 -25.54 -28.62
CA LEU A 195 6.58 -24.61 -27.99
C LEU A 195 5.32 -25.30 -27.48
N THR A 196 4.92 -26.42 -28.11
CA THR A 196 3.68 -27.16 -27.82
C THR A 196 3.91 -28.45 -27.04
N SER A 197 5.15 -28.95 -26.96
CA SER A 197 5.50 -30.18 -26.27
C SER A 197 6.23 -29.92 -24.96
N GLY A 198 5.72 -30.50 -23.87
CA GLY A 198 6.30 -30.35 -22.55
C GLY A 198 7.50 -31.27 -22.32
N PRO A 199 8.26 -31.09 -21.22
CA PRO A 199 9.34 -31.99 -20.84
C PRO A 199 8.91 -33.45 -20.72
N MET A 200 7.66 -33.70 -20.31
CA MET A 200 7.10 -35.05 -20.22
C MET A 200 6.90 -35.70 -21.60
N ASP A 201 6.48 -34.94 -22.61
CA ASP A 201 6.33 -35.47 -23.98
C ASP A 201 7.66 -35.98 -24.54
N LYS A 202 8.72 -35.16 -24.38
CA LYS A 202 10.08 -35.55 -24.76
C LYS A 202 10.60 -36.75 -23.96
N ALA A 203 10.32 -36.80 -22.66
CA ALA A 203 10.73 -37.92 -21.83
C ALA A 203 10.04 -39.22 -22.29
N CYS A 204 8.74 -39.17 -22.61
CA CYS A 204 8.02 -40.30 -23.20
C CYS A 204 8.61 -40.72 -24.55
N GLU A 205 8.98 -39.76 -25.41
CA GLU A 205 9.65 -40.04 -26.69
C GLU A 205 10.99 -40.75 -26.48
N TYR A 206 11.85 -40.26 -25.59
CA TYR A 206 13.13 -40.91 -25.25
C TYR A 206 12.94 -42.30 -24.66
N LEU A 207 11.94 -42.51 -23.80
CA LEU A 207 11.62 -43.84 -23.26
C LEU A 207 11.18 -44.81 -24.39
N LYS A 208 10.37 -44.34 -25.35
CA LYS A 208 9.99 -45.13 -26.54
C LYS A 208 11.21 -45.45 -27.40
N LEU A 209 12.10 -44.49 -27.66
CA LEU A 209 13.34 -44.68 -28.41
C LEU A 209 14.32 -45.62 -27.69
N ALA A 210 14.35 -45.58 -26.35
CA ALA A 210 15.15 -46.48 -25.54
C ALA A 210 14.71 -47.95 -25.70
N ARG A 211 13.47 -48.25 -26.13
CA ARG A 211 13.06 -49.64 -26.41
C ARG A 211 13.91 -50.28 -27.50
N THR A 212 14.25 -49.51 -28.54
CA THR A 212 14.90 -50.03 -29.75
C THR A 212 16.39 -49.68 -29.84
N SER A 213 16.82 -48.53 -29.31
CA SER A 213 18.20 -48.06 -29.43
C SER A 213 19.09 -48.47 -28.24
N SER A 214 20.35 -48.83 -28.53
CA SER A 214 21.39 -49.10 -27.52
C SER A 214 22.08 -47.82 -27.01
N GLU A 215 21.87 -46.67 -27.67
CA GLU A 215 22.50 -45.39 -27.33
C GLU A 215 22.06 -44.85 -25.95
N TYR A 216 20.86 -45.21 -25.51
CA TYR A 216 20.29 -44.80 -24.22
C TYR A 216 20.72 -45.69 -23.04
N GLY A 217 21.94 -46.23 -23.07
CA GLY A 217 22.45 -47.14 -22.04
C GLY A 217 22.49 -46.53 -20.63
N ARG A 218 22.79 -45.22 -20.51
CA ARG A 218 22.77 -44.50 -19.23
C ARG A 218 21.37 -44.42 -18.64
N LEU A 219 20.38 -44.05 -19.45
CA LEU A 219 18.97 -44.01 -19.04
C LEU A 219 18.49 -45.40 -18.59
N LYS A 220 18.80 -46.44 -19.37
CA LYS A 220 18.43 -47.83 -19.03
C LYS A 220 19.04 -48.27 -17.69
N SER A 221 20.31 -47.93 -17.44
CA SER A 221 20.98 -48.25 -16.18
C SER A 221 20.33 -47.52 -14.99
N PHE A 222 20.02 -46.23 -15.16
CA PHE A 222 19.31 -45.44 -14.15
C PHE A 222 17.95 -46.03 -13.80
N LEU A 223 17.11 -46.34 -14.80
CA LEU A 223 15.78 -46.88 -14.58
C LEU A 223 15.82 -48.28 -13.94
N LYS A 224 16.66 -49.20 -14.44
CA LYS A 224 16.78 -50.56 -13.91
C LYS A 224 17.25 -50.63 -12.46
N ASN A 225 17.93 -49.59 -11.97
CA ASN A 225 18.46 -49.52 -10.62
C ASN A 225 17.53 -48.76 -9.66
N ALA A 226 16.42 -48.21 -10.15
CA ALA A 226 15.51 -47.36 -9.40
C ALA A 226 14.15 -48.03 -9.15
N SER A 227 13.69 -47.94 -7.91
CA SER A 227 12.30 -48.20 -7.51
C SER A 227 11.56 -46.86 -7.41
N PHE A 228 10.43 -46.73 -8.09
CA PHE A 228 9.62 -45.51 -8.10
C PHE A 228 8.40 -45.67 -7.19
N VAL A 229 8.23 -44.75 -6.25
CA VAL A 229 7.12 -44.75 -5.29
C VAL A 229 6.25 -43.51 -5.53
N VAL A 230 5.06 -43.69 -6.10
CA VAL A 230 4.15 -42.59 -6.46
C VAL A 230 3.18 -42.34 -5.31
N LEU A 231 3.27 -41.15 -4.69
CA LEU A 231 2.48 -40.76 -3.51
C LEU A 231 1.66 -39.49 -3.78
N GLY A 232 0.46 -39.40 -3.20
CA GLY A 232 -0.36 -38.17 -3.22
C GLY A 232 -1.00 -37.84 -4.58
N PHE A 233 -0.77 -38.65 -5.61
CA PHE A 233 -1.49 -38.56 -6.88
C PHE A 233 -2.77 -39.38 -6.84
N GLY A 234 -3.83 -38.87 -7.45
CA GLY A 234 -5.11 -39.57 -7.51
C GLY A 234 -6.01 -39.44 -6.29
N ALA A 235 -5.59 -38.67 -5.29
CA ALA A 235 -6.46 -38.33 -4.15
C ALA A 235 -7.45 -37.22 -4.52
N THR A 236 -7.01 -36.16 -5.21
CA THR A 236 -7.79 -34.92 -5.38
C THR A 236 -8.01 -34.52 -6.84
N ARG A 237 -7.36 -35.24 -7.77
CA ARG A 237 -7.52 -35.06 -9.22
C ARG A 237 -7.25 -36.36 -9.96
N TYR A 238 -7.75 -36.45 -11.18
CA TYR A 238 -7.37 -37.49 -12.12
C TYR A 238 -5.91 -37.34 -12.59
N LEU A 239 -5.27 -38.47 -12.92
CA LEU A 239 -4.05 -38.47 -13.71
C LEU A 239 -4.38 -38.11 -15.16
N THR A 240 -3.53 -37.30 -15.80
CA THR A 240 -3.70 -36.99 -17.21
C THR A 240 -3.34 -38.20 -18.08
N PRO A 241 -3.87 -38.30 -19.32
CA PRO A 241 -3.46 -39.35 -20.25
C PRO A 241 -1.94 -39.44 -20.43
N LYS A 242 -1.25 -38.30 -20.45
CA LYS A 242 0.21 -38.23 -20.53
C LYS A 242 0.92 -38.75 -19.28
N GLU A 243 0.40 -38.47 -18.09
CA GLU A 243 0.95 -39.04 -16.85
C GLU A 243 0.78 -40.57 -16.81
N ILE A 244 -0.36 -41.08 -17.26
CA ILE A 244 -0.62 -42.52 -17.38
C ILE A 244 0.35 -43.17 -18.39
N GLU A 245 0.51 -42.56 -19.57
CA GLU A 245 1.48 -43.00 -20.58
C GLU A 245 2.90 -43.03 -20.01
N PHE A 246 3.29 -41.97 -19.29
CA PHE A 246 4.61 -41.85 -18.69
C PHE A 246 4.88 -42.93 -17.63
N ILE A 247 3.91 -43.17 -16.72
CA ILE A 247 3.98 -44.28 -15.75
C ILE A 247 4.12 -45.62 -16.47
N GLY A 248 3.34 -45.84 -17.54
CA GLY A 248 3.41 -47.08 -18.30
C GLY A 248 4.77 -47.32 -18.95
N LEU A 249 5.36 -46.28 -19.55
CA LEU A 249 6.70 -46.34 -20.13
C LEU A 249 7.78 -46.55 -19.07
N LEU A 250 7.66 -45.93 -17.90
CA LEU A 250 8.60 -46.15 -16.80
C LEU A 250 8.54 -47.60 -16.30
N ASN A 251 7.34 -48.19 -16.20
CA ASN A 251 7.14 -49.55 -15.68
C ASN A 251 7.83 -50.63 -16.51
N GLU A 252 8.10 -50.36 -17.79
CA GLU A 252 8.79 -51.29 -18.69
C GLU A 252 10.29 -51.40 -18.41
N PHE A 253 10.91 -50.36 -17.84
CA PHE A 253 12.35 -50.30 -17.63
C PHE A 253 12.76 -50.27 -16.16
N ALA A 254 11.89 -49.75 -15.29
CA ALA A 254 12.14 -49.62 -13.86
C ALA A 254 12.32 -50.98 -13.18
N ALA A 255 13.05 -51.01 -12.06
CA ALA A 255 13.10 -52.21 -11.23
C ALA A 255 11.71 -52.53 -10.67
N GLN A 256 11.02 -51.49 -10.19
CA GLN A 256 9.69 -51.58 -9.61
C GLN A 256 9.01 -50.20 -9.64
N ILE A 257 7.69 -50.17 -9.85
CA ILE A 257 6.85 -48.99 -9.65
C ILE A 257 5.69 -49.35 -8.73
N GLU A 258 5.57 -48.62 -7.63
CA GLU A 258 4.50 -48.75 -6.65
C GLU A 258 3.66 -47.48 -6.61
N LEU A 259 2.35 -47.62 -6.74
CA LEU A 259 1.41 -46.51 -6.61
C LEU A 259 0.54 -46.69 -5.36
N PHE A 260 0.36 -45.58 -4.63
CA PHE A 260 -0.49 -45.48 -3.43
C PHE A 260 -1.64 -44.49 -3.68
N PRO A 261 -2.66 -44.87 -4.48
CA PRO A 261 -3.86 -44.05 -4.68
C PRO A 261 -4.81 -44.17 -3.46
N LEU A 262 -5.55 -43.08 -3.18
CA LEU A 262 -6.61 -43.09 -2.18
C LEU A 262 -7.79 -43.94 -2.68
N SER A 263 -7.90 -45.19 -2.21
CA SER A 263 -8.91 -46.15 -2.67
C SER A 263 -9.39 -47.03 -1.53
N SER A 264 -10.57 -47.64 -1.71
CA SER A 264 -11.12 -48.62 -0.77
C SER A 264 -11.12 -50.01 -1.38
N ASN A 265 -10.83 -51.02 -0.55
CA ASN A 265 -10.95 -52.45 -0.89
C ASN A 265 -12.39 -52.99 -0.75
N ARG A 266 -13.34 -52.15 -0.29
CA ARG A 266 -14.71 -52.57 0.04
C ARG A 266 -15.65 -52.19 -1.08
N SER A 267 -16.42 -53.17 -1.57
CA SER A 267 -17.45 -52.96 -2.60
C SER A 267 -18.55 -51.96 -2.19
N GLU A 268 -18.81 -51.80 -0.89
CA GLU A 268 -19.81 -50.85 -0.37
C GLU A 268 -19.32 -49.39 -0.39
N ASP A 269 -18.01 -49.17 -0.50
CA ASP A 269 -17.39 -47.83 -0.49
C ASP A 269 -17.00 -47.35 -1.91
N GLU A 270 -17.16 -48.19 -2.94
CA GLU A 270 -16.75 -47.89 -4.33
C GLU A 270 -17.42 -46.62 -4.90
N ASP A 271 -18.68 -46.37 -4.51
CA ASP A 271 -19.49 -45.25 -4.99
C ASP A 271 -19.30 -43.95 -4.18
N LYS A 272 -18.56 -43.98 -3.06
CA LYS A 272 -18.37 -42.78 -2.22
C LYS A 272 -17.54 -41.74 -2.94
N THR A 273 -18.00 -40.48 -2.90
CA THR A 273 -17.33 -39.33 -3.56
C THR A 273 -15.84 -39.22 -3.19
N ILE A 274 -15.43 -39.59 -1.97
CA ILE A 274 -14.05 -39.52 -1.49
C ILE A 274 -13.06 -40.44 -2.24
N TYR A 275 -13.51 -41.59 -2.75
CA TYR A 275 -12.66 -42.57 -3.43
C TYR A 275 -12.75 -42.48 -4.97
N THR A 276 -13.58 -41.57 -5.49
CA THR A 276 -13.85 -41.47 -6.94
C THR A 276 -12.59 -41.34 -7.78
N PHE A 277 -11.68 -40.43 -7.41
CA PHE A 277 -10.44 -40.21 -8.16
C PHE A 277 -9.52 -41.44 -8.14
N GLY A 278 -9.31 -42.04 -6.97
CA GLY A 278 -8.41 -43.18 -6.82
C GLY A 278 -8.95 -44.43 -7.50
N ASN A 279 -10.24 -44.74 -7.34
CA ASN A 279 -10.88 -45.88 -7.99
C ASN A 279 -10.81 -45.79 -9.52
N GLU A 280 -11.03 -44.59 -10.07
CA GLU A 280 -10.95 -44.37 -11.52
C GLU A 280 -9.51 -44.51 -12.04
N ILE A 281 -8.52 -44.02 -11.29
CA ILE A 281 -7.10 -44.20 -11.63
C ILE A 281 -6.69 -45.66 -11.60
N ILE A 282 -7.12 -46.42 -10.59
CA ILE A 282 -6.86 -47.86 -10.49
C ILE A 282 -7.45 -48.57 -11.71
N SER A 283 -8.69 -48.23 -12.09
CA SER A 283 -9.37 -48.79 -13.26
C SER A 283 -8.60 -48.49 -14.56
N LYS A 284 -8.24 -47.22 -14.80
CA LYS A 284 -7.48 -46.78 -15.98
C LYS A 284 -6.08 -47.42 -16.03
N LEU A 285 -5.33 -47.43 -14.93
CA LEU A 285 -3.99 -48.03 -14.87
C LEU A 285 -4.00 -49.55 -15.06
N LYS A 286 -4.94 -50.28 -14.46
CA LYS A 286 -5.06 -51.74 -14.66
C LYS A 286 -5.42 -52.10 -16.10
N LYS A 287 -6.16 -51.24 -16.79
CA LYS A 287 -6.54 -51.41 -18.20
C LYS A 287 -5.37 -51.11 -19.14
N ASP A 288 -4.69 -49.99 -18.92
CA ASP A 288 -3.75 -49.42 -19.89
C ASP A 288 -2.29 -49.79 -19.63
N VAL A 289 -1.93 -50.17 -18.40
CA VAL A 289 -0.55 -50.51 -18.02
C VAL A 289 -0.45 -51.93 -17.45
N ARG A 290 0.33 -52.78 -18.11
CA ARG A 290 0.55 -54.17 -17.68
C ARG A 290 1.55 -54.25 -16.54
N GLY A 291 1.24 -55.04 -15.51
CA GLY A 291 2.17 -55.39 -14.44
C GLY A 291 2.40 -54.29 -13.39
N VAL A 292 1.54 -53.28 -13.34
CA VAL A 292 1.63 -52.22 -12.30
C VAL A 292 1.31 -52.78 -10.93
N VAL A 293 2.16 -52.47 -9.96
CA VAL A 293 1.91 -52.80 -8.55
C VAL A 293 1.15 -51.65 -7.91
N ILE A 294 -0.14 -51.88 -7.67
CA ILE A 294 -1.00 -50.95 -6.92
C ILE A 294 -1.05 -51.46 -5.48
N GLN A 295 -0.55 -50.66 -4.55
CA GLN A 295 -0.65 -50.94 -3.12
C GLN A 295 -1.85 -50.17 -2.59
N ASN A 296 -2.73 -50.87 -1.89
CA ASN A 296 -3.77 -50.22 -1.12
C ASN A 296 -3.22 -50.01 0.29
N ASP A 297 -3.60 -48.89 0.92
CA ASP A 297 -3.13 -48.48 2.25
C ASP A 297 -3.63 -49.39 3.39
N SER A 298 -4.06 -50.62 3.07
CA SER A 298 -4.51 -51.64 4.01
C SER A 298 -3.33 -52.21 4.79
N SER A 299 -2.74 -51.40 5.66
CA SER A 299 -2.26 -51.93 6.91
C SER A 299 -3.50 -52.32 7.72
N ASP A 300 -3.58 -53.58 8.12
CA ASP A 300 -4.55 -54.13 9.08
C ASP A 300 -4.24 -53.55 10.48
N THR A 301 -4.10 -52.22 10.58
CA THR A 301 -3.76 -51.53 11.81
C THR A 301 -5.02 -51.39 12.64
N SER A 302 -5.02 -52.15 13.73
CA SER A 302 -5.82 -51.97 14.94
C SER A 302 -6.49 -50.59 15.05
N LYS A 303 -7.81 -50.58 15.30
CA LYS A 303 -8.60 -49.42 15.79
C LYS A 303 -7.70 -48.32 16.33
N SER A 304 -7.69 -47.14 15.69
CA SER A 304 -6.95 -45.99 16.19
C SER A 304 -7.25 -45.85 17.68
N SER A 305 -6.20 -45.93 18.50
CA SER A 305 -6.35 -45.81 19.96
C SER A 305 -6.68 -44.37 20.37
N ASN A 306 -6.59 -43.44 19.42
CA ASN A 306 -6.79 -42.03 19.61
C ASN A 306 -8.24 -41.61 19.34
N HIS A 307 -8.88 -41.06 20.37
CA HIS A 307 -10.30 -40.72 20.35
C HIS A 307 -10.64 -39.59 19.36
N VAL A 308 -9.70 -38.67 19.09
CA VAL A 308 -9.91 -37.54 18.18
C VAL A 308 -9.90 -37.99 16.72
N GLU A 309 -8.94 -38.82 16.33
CA GLU A 309 -8.89 -39.43 14.99
C GLU A 309 -10.20 -40.17 14.66
N SER A 310 -10.71 -40.97 15.61
CA SER A 310 -11.98 -41.69 15.42
C SER A 310 -13.17 -40.76 15.17
N ILE A 311 -13.21 -39.58 15.78
CA ILE A 311 -14.29 -38.60 15.61
C ILE A 311 -14.15 -37.83 14.31
N CYS A 312 -12.92 -37.47 13.95
CA CYS A 312 -12.62 -36.90 12.65
C CYS A 312 -13.10 -37.83 11.53
N LEU A 313 -12.84 -39.14 11.64
CA LEU A 313 -13.34 -40.14 10.69
C LEU A 313 -14.88 -40.22 10.65
N GLU A 314 -15.55 -40.19 11.80
CA GLU A 314 -17.02 -40.20 11.86
C GLU A 314 -17.64 -38.93 11.24
N ALA A 315 -17.01 -37.77 11.47
CA ALA A 315 -17.45 -36.50 10.89
C ALA A 315 -17.23 -36.46 9.37
N ILE A 316 -16.10 -36.97 8.87
CA ILE A 316 -15.83 -37.12 7.43
C ILE A 316 -16.89 -38.02 6.78
N GLU A 317 -17.28 -39.11 7.45
CA GLU A 317 -18.30 -40.01 6.92
C GLU A 317 -19.68 -39.34 6.83
N LYS A 318 -20.07 -38.58 7.86
CA LYS A 318 -21.29 -37.75 7.83
C LYS A 318 -21.24 -36.71 6.72
N TYR A 319 -20.08 -36.07 6.55
CA TYR A 319 -19.88 -35.09 5.51
C TYR A 319 -20.01 -35.71 4.10
N SER A 320 -19.42 -36.89 3.89
CA SER A 320 -19.58 -37.64 2.62
C SER A 320 -21.04 -37.97 2.32
N ARG A 321 -21.85 -38.36 3.32
CA ARG A 321 -23.27 -38.66 3.12
C ARG A 321 -24.12 -37.43 2.80
N SER A 322 -23.74 -36.26 3.33
CA SER A 322 -24.49 -35.00 3.12
C SER A 322 -24.51 -34.54 1.66
N LEU A 323 -23.56 -35.00 0.83
CA LEU A 323 -23.53 -34.75 -0.61
C LEU A 323 -24.41 -35.71 -1.42
N ASP A 324 -24.57 -36.95 -0.96
CA ASP A 324 -25.28 -38.00 -1.70
C ASP A 324 -26.81 -37.98 -1.43
N VAL A 325 -27.27 -37.32 -0.35
CA VAL A 325 -28.69 -37.24 0.00
C VAL A 325 -29.07 -35.82 0.46
N LEU A 326 -30.00 -35.19 -0.27
CA LEU A 326 -30.68 -33.92 0.09
C LEU A 326 -31.59 -34.03 1.34
N SER A 327 -31.27 -34.91 2.29
CA SER A 327 -32.03 -35.05 3.53
C SER A 327 -31.34 -34.32 4.66
N THR A 328 -32.11 -33.50 5.36
CA THR A 328 -31.78 -32.83 6.61
C THR A 328 -31.03 -33.78 7.54
N ILE A 329 -29.81 -33.41 7.96
CA ILE A 329 -29.02 -34.17 8.92
C ILE A 329 -29.80 -34.18 10.25
N SER A 330 -30.51 -35.27 10.55
CA SER A 330 -31.08 -35.50 11.87
C SER A 330 -29.92 -35.79 12.84
N LEU A 331 -29.53 -34.78 13.62
CA LEU A 331 -28.52 -34.86 14.69
C LEU A 331 -29.02 -35.61 15.94
N GLU A 332 -29.75 -36.71 15.76
CA GLU A 332 -30.27 -37.52 16.85
C GLU A 332 -29.31 -38.67 17.15
N ASN A 333 -28.26 -38.38 17.92
CA ASN A 333 -27.56 -39.37 18.75
C ASN A 333 -26.88 -38.65 19.92
N GLU A 334 -26.97 -39.22 21.13
CA GLU A 334 -26.16 -38.80 22.28
C GLU A 334 -24.68 -38.98 21.93
N THR A 335 -24.01 -37.88 21.59
CA THR A 335 -22.60 -37.88 21.15
C THR A 335 -21.69 -37.59 22.34
N SER A 336 -20.64 -38.39 22.51
CA SER A 336 -19.61 -38.15 23.52
C SER A 336 -18.78 -36.92 23.13
N ARG A 337 -18.87 -35.85 23.93
CA ARG A 337 -18.06 -34.64 23.73
C ARG A 337 -16.58 -34.93 23.99
N VAL A 338 -15.70 -34.38 23.16
CA VAL A 338 -14.26 -34.61 23.23
C VAL A 338 -13.49 -33.32 23.36
N SER A 339 -12.63 -33.26 24.38
CA SER A 339 -11.81 -32.08 24.69
C SER A 339 -10.85 -31.67 23.57
N GLY A 340 -10.54 -32.57 22.64
CA GLY A 340 -9.72 -32.30 21.48
C GLY A 340 -10.42 -31.54 20.35
N ILE A 341 -11.75 -31.46 20.34
CA ILE A 341 -12.52 -30.68 19.33
C ILE A 341 -13.01 -29.39 19.98
N ILE A 342 -12.54 -28.25 19.45
CA ILE A 342 -12.71 -26.93 20.07
C ILE A 342 -13.28 -25.96 19.02
N SER A 343 -14.32 -25.22 19.40
CA SER A 343 -15.03 -24.29 18.53
C SER A 343 -15.08 -22.91 19.18
N ILE A 344 -14.44 -21.92 18.55
CA ILE A 344 -14.28 -20.56 19.06
C ILE A 344 -14.95 -19.60 18.09
N ASN A 345 -15.89 -18.79 18.59
CA ASN A 345 -16.60 -17.80 17.78
C ASN A 345 -16.29 -16.41 18.33
N ILE A 346 -15.57 -15.59 17.57
CA ILE A 346 -15.20 -14.22 17.97
C ILE A 346 -15.48 -13.28 16.80
N ASP A 347 -16.14 -12.14 17.03
CA ASP A 347 -16.54 -11.21 15.97
C ASP A 347 -15.38 -10.39 15.39
N SER A 348 -14.51 -9.88 16.26
CA SER A 348 -13.37 -9.04 15.86
C SER A 348 -12.25 -9.87 15.22
N LEU A 349 -11.82 -9.47 14.01
CA LEU A 349 -10.70 -10.11 13.31
C LEU A 349 -9.43 -10.10 14.17
N GLU A 350 -9.09 -8.96 14.78
CA GLU A 350 -7.88 -8.83 15.59
C GLU A 350 -7.92 -9.73 16.84
N ASP A 351 -9.08 -9.86 17.47
CA ASP A 351 -9.27 -10.73 18.63
C ASP A 351 -9.20 -12.21 18.24
N ARG A 352 -9.78 -12.60 17.10
CA ARG A 352 -9.64 -13.97 16.55
C ARG A 352 -8.17 -14.35 16.33
N LEU A 353 -7.42 -13.49 15.65
CA LEU A 353 -6.02 -13.75 15.32
C LEU A 353 -5.15 -13.75 16.59
N SER A 354 -5.42 -12.83 17.51
CA SER A 354 -4.72 -12.75 18.79
C SER A 354 -5.03 -13.94 19.70
N TYR A 355 -6.25 -14.45 19.67
CA TYR A 355 -6.63 -15.68 20.37
C TYR A 355 -5.77 -16.86 19.92
N ILE A 356 -5.58 -17.03 18.60
CA ILE A 356 -4.74 -18.10 18.04
C ILE A 356 -3.31 -17.98 18.57
N GLY A 357 -2.70 -16.78 18.51
CA GLY A 357 -1.35 -16.56 19.03
C GLY A 357 -1.22 -16.89 20.52
N ASN A 358 -2.15 -16.42 21.32
CA ASN A 358 -2.19 -16.71 22.75
C ASN A 358 -2.37 -18.21 23.04
N GLU A 359 -3.23 -18.91 22.29
CA GLU A 359 -3.48 -20.33 22.48
C GLU A 359 -2.27 -21.18 22.08
N ILE A 360 -1.58 -20.83 21.00
CA ILE A 360 -0.31 -21.46 20.61
C ILE A 360 0.76 -21.28 21.70
N VAL A 361 0.87 -20.09 22.29
CA VAL A 361 1.78 -19.84 23.42
C VAL A 361 1.42 -20.71 24.63
N LYS A 362 0.12 -20.89 24.94
CA LYS A 362 -0.31 -21.79 26.02
C LYS A 362 0.05 -23.25 25.70
N LEU A 363 -0.23 -23.72 24.49
CA LEU A 363 0.04 -25.10 24.07
C LEU A 363 1.54 -25.42 24.16
N THR A 364 2.38 -24.51 23.69
CA THR A 364 3.84 -24.72 23.66
C THR A 364 4.47 -24.58 25.05
N ARG A 365 4.05 -23.61 25.87
CA ARG A 365 4.64 -23.38 27.19
C ARG A 365 4.08 -24.26 28.31
N LYS A 366 2.80 -24.62 28.26
CA LYS A 366 2.12 -25.34 29.36
C LYS A 366 1.78 -26.79 29.02
N ALA A 367 1.46 -27.09 27.77
CA ALA A 367 1.02 -28.42 27.36
C ALA A 367 2.12 -29.24 26.64
N GLY A 368 3.33 -28.69 26.48
CA GLY A 368 4.50 -29.42 25.99
C GLY A 368 4.55 -29.64 24.48
N TYR A 369 3.72 -28.96 23.70
CA TYR A 369 3.77 -29.01 22.23
C TYR A 369 4.98 -28.24 21.68
N ARG A 370 5.52 -28.69 20.54
CA ARG A 370 6.52 -27.94 19.76
C ARG A 370 5.86 -27.15 18.64
N TYR A 371 6.57 -26.18 18.06
CA TYR A 371 6.04 -25.41 16.93
C TYR A 371 5.69 -26.30 15.72
N LYS A 372 6.55 -27.27 15.40
CA LYS A 372 6.30 -28.25 14.34
C LYS A 372 5.09 -29.17 14.56
N ASP A 373 4.58 -29.25 15.79
CA ASP A 373 3.40 -30.06 16.11
C ASP A 373 2.08 -29.34 15.73
N ILE A 374 2.16 -28.03 15.45
CA ILE A 374 1.01 -27.13 15.26
C ILE A 374 0.94 -26.65 13.81
N ARG A 375 -0.24 -26.78 13.21
CA ARG A 375 -0.54 -26.30 11.86
C ARG A 375 -1.73 -25.35 11.87
N ILE A 376 -1.70 -24.32 11.02
CA ILE A 376 -2.80 -23.40 10.78
C ILE A 376 -3.23 -23.49 9.32
N LEU A 377 -4.44 -23.98 9.09
CA LEU A 377 -5.12 -23.99 7.82
C LEU A 377 -5.94 -22.70 7.67
N CYS A 378 -5.60 -21.89 6.66
CA CYS A 378 -6.29 -20.63 6.39
C CYS A 378 -7.03 -20.66 5.05
N GLY A 379 -8.36 -20.54 5.07
CA GLY A 379 -9.20 -20.55 3.87
C GLY A 379 -9.17 -19.24 3.06
N ASN A 380 -8.63 -18.16 3.65
CA ASN A 380 -8.64 -16.82 3.05
C ASN A 380 -7.22 -16.19 3.06
N GLN A 381 -6.77 -15.71 1.89
CA GLN A 381 -5.42 -15.10 1.74
C GLN A 381 -5.25 -13.78 2.50
N GLU A 382 -6.31 -12.98 2.65
CA GLU A 382 -6.26 -11.71 3.39
C GLU A 382 -6.06 -11.97 4.89
N ILE A 383 -6.79 -12.95 5.43
CA ILE A 383 -6.64 -13.39 6.81
C ILE A 383 -5.23 -13.96 7.04
N MET A 384 -4.70 -14.75 6.10
CA MET A 384 -3.35 -15.31 6.18
C MET A 384 -2.27 -14.22 6.32
N ALA A 385 -2.37 -13.13 5.54
CA ALA A 385 -1.43 -12.02 5.60
C ALA A 385 -1.49 -11.29 6.96
N ARG A 386 -2.69 -11.07 7.50
CA ARG A 386 -2.86 -10.41 8.80
C ARG A 386 -2.43 -11.32 9.96
N LEU A 387 -2.71 -12.61 9.88
CA LEU A 387 -2.34 -13.62 10.87
C LEU A 387 -0.84 -13.62 11.12
N GLN A 388 -0.02 -13.56 10.06
CA GLN A 388 1.44 -13.47 10.18
C GLN A 388 1.87 -12.29 11.05
N SER A 389 1.43 -11.07 10.69
CA SER A 389 1.77 -9.87 11.46
C SER A 389 1.33 -9.95 12.92
N VAL A 390 0.21 -10.61 13.20
CA VAL A 390 -0.27 -10.79 14.57
C VAL A 390 0.59 -11.78 15.34
N LEU A 391 0.88 -12.95 14.77
CA LEU A 391 1.66 -13.99 15.42
C LEU A 391 3.14 -13.60 15.61
N ASP A 392 3.71 -12.80 14.70
CA ASP A 392 5.05 -12.19 14.86
C ASP A 392 5.12 -11.35 16.14
N MET A 393 4.06 -10.63 16.50
CA MET A 393 4.00 -9.87 17.76
C MET A 393 4.01 -10.76 19.01
N TYR A 394 3.63 -12.04 18.89
CA TYR A 394 3.75 -13.03 19.97
C TYR A 394 5.16 -13.68 20.01
N GLY A 395 6.05 -13.36 19.07
CA GLY A 395 7.39 -13.94 18.96
C GLY A 395 7.38 -15.43 18.60
N LEU A 396 6.42 -15.85 17.77
CA LEU A 396 6.27 -17.23 17.33
C LEU A 396 7.07 -17.47 16.04
N ASP A 397 7.84 -18.55 15.99
CA ASP A 397 8.58 -18.94 14.79
C ASP A 397 7.64 -19.65 13.81
N MET A 398 7.52 -19.11 12.61
CA MET A 398 6.51 -19.50 11.64
C MET A 398 7.11 -19.79 10.28
N PHE A 399 6.57 -20.80 9.63
CA PHE A 399 6.77 -21.06 8.22
C PHE A 399 5.44 -20.85 7.51
N VAL A 400 5.37 -19.78 6.71
CA VAL A 400 4.26 -19.61 5.78
C VAL A 400 4.74 -20.18 4.45
N ASP A 401 4.04 -21.18 3.92
CA ASP A 401 4.32 -21.69 2.57
C ASP A 401 3.79 -20.69 1.53
N ARG A 402 4.36 -19.48 1.53
CA ARG A 402 3.96 -18.40 0.65
C ARG A 402 4.95 -18.29 -0.49
N LYS A 403 4.38 -18.38 -1.67
CA LYS A 403 4.96 -17.84 -2.89
C LYS A 403 5.32 -16.36 -2.71
N MET A 404 6.61 -16.02 -2.73
CA MET A 404 7.06 -14.63 -2.65
C MET A 404 6.45 -13.82 -3.80
N ILE A 405 5.74 -12.73 -3.47
CA ILE A 405 5.13 -11.86 -4.48
C ILE A 405 6.17 -10.87 -4.98
N LEU A 406 6.74 -11.14 -6.15
CA LEU A 406 7.76 -10.29 -6.77
C LEU A 406 7.21 -8.97 -7.33
N ASN A 407 5.89 -8.88 -7.50
CA ASN A 407 5.22 -7.76 -8.16
C ASN A 407 5.39 -6.41 -7.43
N ASN A 408 5.54 -6.44 -6.11
CA ASN A 408 5.64 -5.22 -5.30
C ASN A 408 7.08 -4.83 -4.95
N THR A 409 8.07 -5.53 -5.51
CA THR A 409 9.48 -5.23 -5.26
C THR A 409 9.84 -3.83 -5.78
N PRO A 410 10.74 -3.09 -5.10
CA PRO A 410 11.17 -1.76 -5.51
C PRO A 410 11.64 -1.69 -6.97
N ILE A 411 12.34 -2.73 -7.44
CA ILE A 411 12.87 -2.82 -8.80
C ILE A 411 11.78 -2.93 -9.87
N LEU A 412 10.74 -3.74 -9.65
CA LEU A 412 9.66 -3.84 -10.62
C LEU A 412 8.82 -2.56 -10.65
N ARG A 413 8.56 -1.99 -9.47
CA ARG A 413 7.85 -0.71 -9.36
C ARG A 413 8.63 0.40 -10.09
N TYR A 414 9.94 0.43 -9.93
CA TYR A 414 10.82 1.35 -10.66
C TYR A 414 10.75 1.14 -12.17
N ALA A 415 10.86 -0.09 -12.66
CA ALA A 415 10.76 -0.40 -14.09
C ALA A 415 9.40 0.04 -14.68
N SER A 416 8.29 -0.26 -14.00
CA SER A 416 6.96 0.20 -14.42
C SER A 416 6.84 1.73 -14.43
N ILE A 417 7.40 2.42 -13.42
CA ILE A 417 7.39 3.89 -13.37
C ILE A 417 8.22 4.48 -14.51
N LEU A 418 9.42 3.93 -14.77
CA LEU A 418 10.29 4.37 -15.85
C LEU A 418 9.57 4.34 -17.21
N LEU A 419 8.79 3.30 -17.47
CA LEU A 419 8.01 3.17 -18.70
C LEU A 419 6.85 4.19 -18.80
N LYS A 420 6.36 4.70 -17.67
CA LYS A 420 5.27 5.69 -17.57
C LYS A 420 5.75 7.14 -17.53
N LEU A 421 7.03 7.39 -17.28
CA LEU A 421 7.57 8.76 -17.19
C LEU A 421 7.19 9.64 -18.41
N PRO A 422 7.33 9.16 -19.66
CA PRO A 422 7.01 9.98 -20.84
C PRO A 422 5.51 10.16 -21.07
N THR A 423 4.70 9.12 -20.83
CA THR A 423 3.24 9.19 -20.97
C THR A 423 2.61 10.12 -19.92
N GLU A 424 3.19 10.18 -18.73
CA GLU A 424 2.83 11.11 -17.65
C GLU A 424 3.60 12.45 -17.70
N LYS A 425 4.24 12.75 -18.84
CA LYS A 425 4.91 14.03 -19.14
C LYS A 425 5.90 14.50 -18.07
N PHE A 426 6.63 13.56 -17.47
CA PHE A 426 7.61 13.83 -16.41
C PHE A 426 7.09 14.77 -15.32
N SER A 427 5.84 14.56 -14.88
CA SER A 427 5.28 15.32 -13.76
C SER A 427 6.08 15.11 -12.48
N LEU A 428 6.02 16.11 -11.57
CA LEU A 428 6.69 16.01 -10.27
C LEU A 428 6.29 14.72 -9.52
N ASP A 429 5.01 14.36 -9.54
CA ASP A 429 4.47 13.18 -8.85
C ASP A 429 5.12 11.87 -9.36
N ILE A 430 5.17 11.65 -10.67
CA ILE A 430 5.76 10.41 -11.23
C ILE A 430 7.27 10.34 -11.02
N MET A 431 7.97 11.48 -11.07
CA MET A 431 9.41 11.53 -10.79
C MET A 431 9.70 11.25 -9.31
N LEU A 432 8.90 11.77 -8.39
CA LEU A 432 9.01 11.45 -6.96
C LEU A 432 8.74 9.98 -6.69
N LYS A 433 7.73 9.38 -7.35
CA LYS A 433 7.51 7.93 -7.29
C LYS A 433 8.75 7.16 -7.74
N ALA A 434 9.43 7.58 -8.81
CA ALA A 434 10.66 6.94 -9.28
C ALA A 434 11.79 7.08 -8.25
N MET A 435 12.02 8.27 -7.71
CA MET A 435 13.06 8.56 -6.71
C MET A 435 12.85 7.79 -5.40
N LYS A 436 11.61 7.74 -4.91
CA LYS A 436 11.23 7.05 -3.66
C LYS A 436 11.29 5.52 -3.74
N THR A 437 11.58 4.93 -4.91
CA THR A 437 11.88 3.49 -5.00
C THR A 437 13.24 3.13 -4.42
N GLY A 438 14.16 4.09 -4.26
CA GLY A 438 15.54 3.85 -3.82
C GLY A 438 16.47 3.27 -4.89
N VAL A 439 15.98 2.96 -6.09
CA VAL A 439 16.79 2.41 -7.20
C VAL A 439 17.69 3.48 -7.84
N LEU A 440 17.29 4.75 -7.76
CA LEU A 440 18.07 5.87 -8.24
C LEU A 440 19.17 6.25 -7.24
N PRO A 441 20.36 6.69 -7.69
CA PRO A 441 21.47 7.08 -6.81
C PRO A 441 21.23 8.48 -6.20
N ILE A 442 20.14 8.64 -5.45
CA ILE A 442 19.75 9.89 -4.79
C ILE A 442 19.50 9.58 -3.32
N LEU A 443 20.05 10.38 -2.41
CA LEU A 443 19.83 10.18 -0.99
C LEU A 443 18.38 10.56 -0.61
N PRO A 444 17.71 9.84 0.31
CA PRO A 444 16.34 10.18 0.73
C PRO A 444 16.18 11.64 1.16
N SER A 445 17.16 12.19 1.89
CA SER A 445 17.16 13.59 2.30
C SER A 445 17.22 14.59 1.14
N GLU A 446 17.84 14.21 0.02
CA GLU A 446 17.88 15.04 -1.19
C GLU A 446 16.55 14.98 -1.93
N VAL A 447 15.88 13.83 -1.93
CA VAL A 447 14.52 13.68 -2.48
C VAL A 447 13.55 14.57 -1.72
N ASP A 448 13.60 14.58 -0.39
CA ASP A 448 12.74 15.44 0.44
C ASP A 448 13.00 16.94 0.19
N LYS A 449 14.27 17.33 0.08
CA LYS A 449 14.65 18.71 -0.27
C LYS A 449 14.18 19.08 -1.67
N PHE A 450 14.38 18.21 -2.65
CA PHE A 450 13.90 18.40 -4.02
C PHE A 450 12.39 18.56 -4.06
N GLU A 451 11.65 17.70 -3.34
CA GLU A 451 10.20 17.77 -3.24
C GLU A 451 9.74 19.11 -2.66
N ASN A 452 10.31 19.52 -1.53
CA ASN A 452 9.96 20.78 -0.89
C ASN A 452 10.31 21.98 -1.78
N TYR A 453 11.46 21.92 -2.45
CA TYR A 453 11.91 22.94 -3.37
C TYR A 453 10.97 23.13 -4.57
N CYS A 454 10.57 22.03 -5.21
CA CYS A 454 9.67 22.07 -6.36
C CYS A 454 8.27 22.57 -5.96
N ILE A 455 7.74 22.17 -4.79
CA ILE A 455 6.42 22.66 -4.34
C ILE A 455 6.48 24.14 -3.96
N LYS A 456 7.53 24.59 -3.26
CA LYS A 456 7.75 26.00 -2.93
C LYS A 456 7.83 26.89 -4.17
N ASN A 457 8.42 26.40 -5.26
CA ASN A 457 8.62 27.17 -6.50
C ASN A 457 7.64 26.81 -7.63
N ASN A 458 6.57 26.08 -7.32
CA ASN A 458 5.54 25.63 -8.26
C ASN A 458 6.13 24.95 -9.53
N MET A 459 7.10 24.05 -9.34
CA MET A 459 7.74 23.27 -10.39
C MET A 459 7.07 21.89 -10.51
N GLN A 460 5.86 21.86 -11.06
CA GLN A 460 5.09 20.60 -11.20
C GLN A 460 5.30 19.88 -12.53
N TRP A 461 5.80 20.60 -13.54
CA TRP A 461 5.84 20.17 -14.93
C TRP A 461 7.28 20.04 -15.42
N GLU A 462 7.50 19.15 -16.40
CA GLU A 462 8.79 18.94 -17.06
C GLU A 462 9.49 20.24 -17.45
N THR A 463 8.76 21.17 -18.05
CA THR A 463 9.31 22.44 -18.55
C THR A 463 9.92 23.32 -17.46
N ARG A 464 9.45 23.21 -16.21
CA ARG A 464 10.00 23.96 -15.07
C ARG A 464 11.04 23.16 -14.30
N ILE A 465 10.87 21.83 -14.23
CA ILE A 465 11.77 20.97 -13.46
C ILE A 465 13.13 20.83 -14.13
N PHE A 466 13.18 20.85 -15.46
CA PHE A 466 14.41 20.77 -16.25
C PHE A 466 14.92 22.15 -16.73
N ASP A 467 14.45 23.24 -16.13
CA ASP A 467 14.89 24.61 -16.42
C ASP A 467 15.90 25.08 -15.37
N GLU A 468 17.17 25.23 -15.76
CA GLU A 468 18.26 25.61 -14.88
C GLU A 468 18.05 26.97 -14.20
N ASP A 469 17.44 27.92 -14.90
CA ASP A 469 17.24 29.28 -14.39
C ASP A 469 16.30 29.30 -13.17
N LYS A 470 15.46 28.27 -13.04
CA LYS A 470 14.59 28.10 -11.88
C LYS A 470 15.34 27.70 -10.61
N TYR A 471 16.54 27.14 -10.73
CA TYR A 471 17.38 26.72 -9.60
C TYR A 471 18.46 27.74 -9.25
N ARG A 472 18.85 28.60 -10.19
CA ARG A 472 19.90 29.61 -10.00
C ARG A 472 19.44 30.86 -9.23
N ASN A 473 18.14 31.14 -9.22
CA ASN A 473 17.58 32.39 -8.64
C ASN A 473 17.21 32.29 -7.15
N ASP A 474 17.58 31.21 -6.48
CA ASP A 474 17.01 30.86 -5.17
C ASP A 474 17.58 31.63 -3.96
N ASP A 475 18.61 32.47 -4.12
CA ASP A 475 19.01 33.48 -3.13
C ASP A 475 20.09 34.38 -3.73
N LYS A 476 19.90 35.71 -3.69
CA LYS A 476 20.91 36.69 -4.16
C LYS A 476 22.10 36.85 -3.19
N SER A 477 22.16 36.06 -2.11
CA SER A 477 23.07 36.30 -0.98
C SER A 477 24.10 35.22 -0.67
N GLU A 478 24.10 34.02 -1.28
CA GLU A 478 25.13 33.01 -0.98
C GLU A 478 25.55 32.16 -2.19
N GLU A 479 26.86 31.90 -2.31
CA GLU A 479 27.49 31.08 -3.36
C GLU A 479 27.13 29.57 -3.31
N ASN A 480 26.27 29.14 -2.38
CA ASN A 480 25.85 27.74 -2.17
C ASN A 480 24.32 27.61 -1.94
N SER A 481 23.50 28.09 -2.87
CA SER A 481 22.03 27.97 -2.74
C SER A 481 21.55 26.51 -2.80
N THR A 482 20.45 26.21 -2.10
CA THR A 482 19.83 24.88 -2.11
C THR A 482 19.41 24.48 -3.53
N GLY A 483 18.88 25.43 -4.31
CA GLY A 483 18.55 25.23 -5.73
C GLY A 483 19.74 24.75 -6.57
N ALA A 484 20.90 25.41 -6.49
CA ALA A 484 22.08 25.03 -7.26
C ALA A 484 22.57 23.61 -6.93
N MET A 485 22.54 23.24 -5.65
CA MET A 485 22.88 21.88 -5.21
C MET A 485 21.92 20.83 -5.79
N LEU A 486 20.61 21.10 -5.74
CA LEU A 486 19.58 20.21 -6.27
C LEU A 486 19.68 20.06 -7.79
N TRP A 487 19.93 21.14 -8.51
CA TRP A 487 20.17 21.10 -9.95
C TRP A 487 21.35 20.18 -10.28
N GLN A 488 22.50 20.38 -9.63
CA GLN A 488 23.71 19.64 -9.94
C GLN A 488 23.61 18.16 -9.53
N ARG A 489 23.13 17.88 -8.32
CA ARG A 489 23.16 16.52 -7.73
C ARG A 489 21.95 15.67 -8.11
N VAL A 490 20.77 16.27 -8.24
CA VAL A 490 19.52 15.55 -8.53
C VAL A 490 19.17 15.66 -10.01
N VAL A 491 19.00 16.87 -10.52
CA VAL A 491 18.45 17.07 -11.88
C VAL A 491 19.46 16.66 -12.96
N LEU A 492 20.63 17.29 -12.98
CA LEU A 492 21.63 17.09 -14.03
C LEU A 492 22.26 15.70 -13.97
N ARG A 493 22.64 15.24 -12.77
CA ARG A 493 23.32 13.95 -12.58
C ARG A 493 22.40 12.74 -12.71
N VAL A 494 21.12 12.87 -12.37
CA VAL A 494 20.21 11.71 -12.28
C VAL A 494 18.99 11.85 -13.18
N LEU A 495 18.20 12.92 -13.05
CA LEU A 495 16.92 13.04 -13.78
C LEU A 495 17.09 13.29 -15.28
N VAL A 496 18.11 14.02 -15.71
CA VAL A 496 18.39 14.24 -17.15
C VAL A 496 18.76 12.92 -17.85
N PRO A 497 19.74 12.12 -17.36
CA PRO A 497 19.99 10.79 -17.91
C PRO A 497 18.77 9.87 -17.87
N LEU A 498 17.99 9.91 -16.79
CA LEU A 498 16.77 9.12 -16.65
C LEU A 498 15.75 9.47 -17.74
N ARG A 499 15.53 10.77 -18.00
CA ARG A 499 14.63 11.26 -19.04
C ARG A 499 15.08 10.81 -20.42
N LEU A 500 16.39 10.89 -20.72
CA LEU A 500 16.93 10.42 -22.00
C LEU A 500 16.65 8.93 -22.23
N VAL A 501 16.93 8.09 -21.23
CA VAL A 501 16.66 6.65 -21.32
C VAL A 501 15.16 6.36 -21.46
N ALA A 502 14.31 7.03 -20.68
CA ALA A 502 12.86 6.84 -20.77
C ALA A 502 12.31 7.20 -22.16
N MET A 503 12.81 8.27 -22.77
CA MET A 503 12.47 8.66 -24.13
C MET A 503 13.01 7.69 -25.17
N GLN A 504 14.24 7.19 -25.01
CA GLN A 504 14.80 6.16 -25.90
C GLN A 504 13.95 4.89 -25.91
N ILE A 505 13.55 4.40 -24.73
CA ILE A 505 12.67 3.23 -24.62
C ILE A 505 11.30 3.52 -25.26
N THR A 506 10.75 4.71 -25.07
CA THR A 506 9.45 5.06 -25.65
C THR A 506 9.49 5.12 -27.18
N ASN A 507 10.60 5.63 -27.74
CA ASN A 507 10.80 5.76 -29.19
C ASN A 507 11.16 4.44 -29.89
N ALA A 508 11.70 3.47 -29.15
CA ALA A 508 11.87 2.11 -29.65
C ALA A 508 10.52 1.51 -30.04
N LYS A 509 10.46 0.79 -31.17
CA LYS A 509 9.21 0.32 -31.74
C LYS A 509 8.86 -1.10 -31.31
N THR A 510 9.87 -1.95 -31.15
CA THR A 510 9.66 -3.39 -30.95
C THR A 510 9.83 -3.81 -29.50
N ILE A 511 9.26 -4.96 -29.12
CA ILE A 511 9.44 -5.56 -27.77
C ILE A 511 10.94 -5.75 -27.49
N MET A 512 11.67 -6.29 -28.47
CA MET A 512 13.12 -6.54 -28.39
C MET A 512 13.91 -5.26 -28.10
N GLU A 513 13.77 -4.20 -28.90
CA GLU A 513 14.49 -2.93 -28.70
C GLU A 513 14.18 -2.31 -27.32
N LYS A 514 12.91 -2.33 -26.91
CA LYS A 514 12.48 -1.82 -25.61
C LYS A 514 13.10 -2.63 -24.46
N ALA A 515 13.14 -3.95 -24.57
CA ALA A 515 13.69 -4.84 -23.56
C ALA A 515 15.22 -4.71 -23.41
N GLU A 516 15.94 -4.55 -24.52
CA GLU A 516 17.38 -4.29 -24.52
C GLU A 516 17.74 -2.98 -23.83
N LEU A 517 17.03 -1.89 -24.17
CA LEU A 517 17.26 -0.58 -23.56
C LEU A 517 16.94 -0.59 -22.06
N LEU A 518 15.83 -1.22 -21.67
CA LEU A 518 15.44 -1.35 -20.27
C LEU A 518 16.43 -2.21 -19.47
N SER A 519 16.82 -3.38 -19.99
CA SER A 519 17.77 -4.27 -19.31
C SER A 519 19.16 -3.63 -19.14
N LYS A 520 19.64 -2.89 -20.16
CA LYS A 520 20.88 -2.11 -20.08
C LYS A 520 20.82 -1.06 -18.97
N HIS A 521 19.71 -0.33 -18.88
CA HIS A 521 19.52 0.67 -17.84
C HIS A 521 19.46 0.04 -16.44
N LEU A 522 18.68 -1.03 -16.25
CA LEU A 522 18.57 -1.71 -14.95
C LEU A 522 19.92 -2.31 -14.51
N SER A 523 20.70 -2.84 -15.45
CA SER A 523 22.06 -3.35 -15.19
C SER A 523 22.99 -2.25 -14.66
N SER A 524 22.87 -1.02 -15.18
CA SER A 524 23.63 0.14 -14.69
C SER A 524 23.27 0.58 -13.26
N ARG A 525 22.20 0.03 -12.68
CA ARG A 525 21.70 0.34 -11.33
C ARG A 525 21.91 -0.79 -10.33
N LYS A 526 22.63 -1.85 -10.70
CA LYS A 526 22.87 -3.02 -9.84
C LYS A 526 23.47 -2.65 -8.49
N GLU A 527 24.46 -1.74 -8.46
CA GLU A 527 25.08 -1.29 -7.21
C GLU A 527 24.07 -0.66 -6.24
N ASN A 528 23.11 0.13 -6.75
CA ASN A 528 22.07 0.72 -5.90
C ASN A 528 21.12 -0.33 -5.33
N ILE A 529 20.85 -1.40 -6.09
CA ILE A 529 20.02 -2.52 -5.62
C ILE A 529 20.74 -3.31 -4.53
N GLU A 530 22.06 -3.48 -4.65
CA GLU A 530 22.90 -4.10 -3.61
C GLU A 530 22.92 -3.27 -2.33
N LEU A 531 23.03 -1.93 -2.45
CA LEU A 531 22.92 -1.02 -1.30
C LEU A 531 21.55 -1.12 -0.62
N LEU A 532 20.46 -1.15 -1.40
CA LEU A 532 19.11 -1.31 -0.86
C LEU A 532 18.90 -2.66 -0.18
N ARG A 533 19.47 -3.74 -0.74
CA ARG A 533 19.48 -5.07 -0.09
C ARG A 533 20.20 -5.01 1.25
N ASP A 534 21.38 -4.38 1.30
CA ASP A 534 22.19 -4.30 2.53
C ASP A 534 21.50 -3.45 3.60
N GLU A 535 20.79 -2.39 3.20
CA GLU A 535 19.92 -1.60 4.08
C GLU A 535 18.80 -2.46 4.69
N LEU A 536 18.08 -3.25 3.87
CA LEU A 536 17.04 -4.16 4.35
C LEU A 536 17.60 -5.22 5.32
N LEU A 537 18.75 -5.82 4.99
CA LEU A 537 19.43 -6.77 5.87
C LEU A 537 19.84 -6.14 7.20
N SER A 538 20.31 -4.89 7.21
CA SER A 538 20.69 -4.17 8.43
C SER A 538 19.50 -3.89 9.37
N ARG A 539 18.27 -3.84 8.82
CA ARG A 539 17.01 -3.70 9.57
C ARG A 539 16.43 -5.04 10.05
N GLY A 540 17.02 -6.17 9.64
CA GLY A 540 16.48 -7.50 9.90
C GLY A 540 15.43 -7.98 8.89
N GLU A 541 15.16 -7.21 7.83
CA GLU A 541 14.14 -7.49 6.80
C GLU A 541 14.68 -8.46 5.72
N SER A 542 15.08 -9.66 6.14
CA SER A 542 15.77 -10.63 5.26
C SER A 542 14.89 -11.17 4.12
N GLU A 543 13.58 -11.31 4.35
CA GLU A 543 12.63 -11.76 3.32
C GLU A 543 12.50 -10.73 2.20
N ASP A 544 12.37 -9.44 2.54
CA ASP A 544 12.28 -8.36 1.56
C ASP A 544 13.59 -8.17 0.80
N ALA A 545 14.74 -8.34 1.46
CA ALA A 545 16.05 -8.35 0.81
C ALA A 545 16.15 -9.48 -0.23
N SER A 546 15.70 -10.70 0.13
CA SER A 546 15.63 -11.84 -0.79
C SER A 546 14.64 -11.57 -1.94
N ALA A 547 13.49 -10.95 -1.66
CA ALA A 547 12.47 -10.61 -2.64
C ALA A 547 13.02 -9.62 -3.68
N LEU A 548 13.75 -8.60 -3.23
CA LEU A 548 14.37 -7.60 -4.09
C LEU A 548 15.35 -8.24 -5.09
N VAL A 549 16.27 -9.09 -4.60
CA VAL A 549 17.28 -9.76 -5.45
C VAL A 549 16.61 -10.71 -6.43
N ARG A 550 15.69 -11.57 -5.96
CA ARG A 550 14.94 -12.49 -6.83
C ARG A 550 14.08 -11.75 -7.84
N GLY A 551 13.50 -10.61 -7.45
CA GLY A 551 12.73 -9.72 -8.32
C GLY A 551 13.59 -9.15 -9.45
N TYR A 552 14.80 -8.68 -9.12
CA TYR A 552 15.77 -8.22 -10.11
C TYR A 552 16.17 -9.33 -11.08
N ASP A 553 16.57 -10.50 -10.57
CA ASP A 553 16.99 -11.62 -11.42
C ASP A 553 15.85 -12.10 -12.32
N SER A 554 14.63 -12.18 -11.80
CA SER A 554 13.44 -12.60 -12.54
C SER A 554 13.06 -11.62 -13.64
N LEU A 555 13.19 -10.32 -13.38
CA LEU A 555 12.98 -9.25 -14.36
C LEU A 555 14.06 -9.27 -15.43
N MET A 556 15.33 -9.39 -15.05
CA MET A 556 16.44 -9.48 -16.01
C MET A 556 16.31 -10.71 -16.91
N ARG A 557 15.96 -11.88 -16.36
CA ARG A 557 15.68 -13.08 -17.17
C ARG A 557 14.51 -12.88 -18.13
N LEU A 558 13.45 -12.19 -17.68
CA LEU A 558 12.31 -11.85 -18.53
C LEU A 558 12.70 -10.92 -19.69
N LEU A 559 13.50 -9.89 -19.42
CA LEU A 559 13.95 -8.97 -20.46
C LEU A 559 14.88 -9.66 -21.47
N VAL A 560 15.75 -10.56 -21.00
CA VAL A 560 16.59 -11.39 -21.87
C VAL A 560 15.74 -12.35 -22.71
N SER A 561 14.65 -12.90 -22.17
CA SER A 561 13.76 -13.72 -23.00
C SER A 561 13.05 -12.91 -24.09
N PHE A 562 12.92 -11.59 -23.96
CA PHE A 562 12.36 -10.74 -25.02
C PHE A 562 13.38 -10.32 -26.09
N THR A 563 14.62 -10.83 -26.06
CA THR A 563 15.60 -10.61 -27.12
C THR A 563 15.59 -11.74 -28.16
N ASP A 564 14.55 -12.57 -28.18
CA ASP A 564 14.34 -13.58 -29.22
C ASP A 564 13.76 -12.98 -30.52
N GLU A 565 13.81 -13.75 -31.60
CA GLU A 565 13.33 -13.31 -32.92
C GLU A 565 11.80 -13.10 -32.98
N PHE A 566 11.02 -13.78 -32.13
CA PHE A 566 9.56 -13.61 -32.04
C PHE A 566 9.17 -12.28 -31.39
N SER A 567 10.10 -11.67 -30.65
CA SER A 567 9.92 -10.40 -29.95
C SER A 567 10.27 -9.19 -30.83
N ASN A 568 10.62 -9.39 -32.10
CA ASN A 568 10.84 -8.30 -33.07
C ASN A 568 9.51 -7.80 -33.69
N ILE A 569 8.57 -7.41 -32.83
CA ILE A 569 7.21 -7.02 -33.20
C ILE A 569 6.87 -5.68 -32.56
N GLU A 570 6.18 -4.83 -33.32
CA GLU A 570 5.77 -3.51 -32.85
C GLU A 570 4.81 -3.62 -31.66
N ILE A 571 5.07 -2.81 -30.63
CA ILE A 571 4.25 -2.77 -29.42
C ILE A 571 4.15 -1.33 -28.91
N SER A 572 2.96 -0.95 -28.42
CA SER A 572 2.80 0.34 -27.75
C SER A 572 3.50 0.36 -26.39
N GLN A 573 3.87 1.55 -25.91
CA GLN A 573 4.50 1.70 -24.60
C GLN A 573 3.63 1.16 -23.45
N GLU A 574 2.32 1.38 -23.52
CA GLU A 574 1.35 0.90 -22.53
C GLU A 574 1.22 -0.63 -22.55
N GLN A 575 1.18 -1.23 -23.74
CA GLN A 575 1.15 -2.68 -23.90
C GLN A 575 2.43 -3.34 -23.40
N PHE A 576 3.61 -2.73 -23.65
CA PHE A 576 4.88 -3.26 -23.15
C PHE A 576 4.95 -3.22 -21.60
N GLU A 577 4.46 -2.15 -20.97
CA GLU A 577 4.36 -2.08 -19.51
C GLU A 577 3.41 -3.16 -18.95
N ALA A 578 2.26 -3.36 -19.60
CA ALA A 578 1.30 -4.40 -19.23
C ALA A 578 1.91 -5.81 -19.39
N LEU A 579 2.65 -6.06 -20.48
CA LEU A 579 3.34 -7.32 -20.74
C LEU A 579 4.32 -7.65 -19.60
N ILE A 580 5.19 -6.71 -19.21
CA ILE A 580 6.13 -6.93 -18.10
C ILE A 580 5.39 -7.22 -16.79
N ARG A 581 4.38 -6.40 -16.48
CA ARG A 581 3.58 -6.54 -15.26
C ARG A 581 2.89 -7.90 -15.16
N ILE A 582 2.28 -8.37 -16.24
CA ILE A 582 1.56 -9.66 -16.29
C ILE A 582 2.53 -10.84 -16.18
N ASN A 583 3.64 -10.82 -16.91
CA ASN A 583 4.67 -11.86 -16.80
C ASN A 583 5.28 -11.94 -15.40
N MET A 584 5.41 -10.83 -14.69
CA MET A 584 5.93 -10.79 -13.33
C MET A 584 4.88 -11.14 -12.26
N ARG A 585 3.58 -11.03 -12.56
CA ARG A 585 2.48 -11.41 -11.66
C ARG A 585 2.45 -12.91 -11.37
N ASN A 586 2.75 -13.74 -12.38
CA ASN A 586 2.66 -15.19 -12.28
C ASN A 586 3.95 -15.85 -11.77
N LYS A 587 5.08 -15.11 -11.76
CA LYS A 587 6.36 -15.61 -11.22
C LYS A 587 6.30 -15.61 -9.70
N THR A 588 6.08 -16.80 -9.18
CA THR A 588 6.04 -17.08 -7.75
C THR A 588 7.20 -17.98 -7.40
N SER A 589 8.10 -17.51 -6.54
CA SER A 589 9.17 -18.37 -6.02
C SER A 589 8.63 -19.13 -4.82
N GLY A 590 8.77 -20.46 -4.81
CA GLY A 590 8.57 -21.25 -3.61
C GLY A 590 9.56 -20.80 -2.52
N SER A 591 9.06 -20.60 -1.31
CA SER A 591 9.89 -20.43 -0.12
C SER A 591 10.37 -21.81 0.31
N ILE A 592 11.68 -22.02 0.36
CA ILE A 592 12.24 -23.21 1.01
C ILE A 592 12.07 -23.01 2.52
N PRO A 593 11.54 -23.98 3.28
CA PRO A 593 11.53 -23.88 4.74
C PRO A 593 12.96 -23.69 5.27
N LEU A 594 13.22 -22.52 5.87
CA LEU A 594 14.54 -22.18 6.42
C LEU A 594 14.72 -22.73 7.84
N MET A 595 13.64 -23.14 8.53
CA MET A 595 13.65 -23.53 9.95
C MET A 595 13.13 -24.96 10.17
N VAL A 596 13.73 -25.68 11.12
CA VAL A 596 13.40 -27.09 11.45
C VAL A 596 12.24 -27.20 12.45
N ASP A 597 11.98 -26.17 13.26
CA ASP A 597 10.89 -26.16 14.25
C ASP A 597 10.09 -24.85 14.15
N SER A 598 9.05 -24.87 13.32
CA SER A 598 8.24 -23.70 12.99
C SER A 598 6.78 -24.11 12.83
N ILE A 599 5.86 -23.19 13.13
CA ILE A 599 4.42 -23.37 12.92
C ILE A 599 4.14 -23.29 11.42
N GLU A 600 3.47 -24.29 10.86
CA GLU A 600 3.13 -24.31 9.43
C GLU A 600 1.80 -23.58 9.18
N ILE A 601 1.83 -22.49 8.43
CA ILE A 601 0.62 -21.84 7.89
C ILE A 601 0.45 -22.26 6.43
N VAL A 602 -0.66 -22.95 6.15
CA VAL A 602 -0.89 -23.62 4.86
C VAL A 602 -2.27 -23.33 4.28
N SER A 603 -2.36 -23.53 2.97
CA SER A 603 -3.63 -23.56 2.25
C SER A 603 -4.21 -24.99 2.20
N LEU A 604 -5.48 -25.12 1.82
CA LEU A 604 -6.19 -26.40 1.82
C LEU A 604 -5.48 -27.52 1.01
N PRO A 605 -5.00 -27.30 -0.23
CA PRO A 605 -4.33 -28.35 -1.01
C PRO A 605 -3.03 -28.88 -0.39
N GLN A 606 -2.45 -28.17 0.57
CA GLN A 606 -1.17 -28.51 1.20
C GLN A 606 -1.34 -29.07 2.61
N SER A 607 -2.56 -29.05 3.14
CA SER A 607 -2.82 -29.25 4.57
C SER A 607 -2.74 -30.69 5.06
N TYR A 608 -2.80 -31.67 4.15
CA TYR A 608 -3.03 -33.08 4.47
C TYR A 608 -1.86 -34.03 4.12
N ILE A 609 -0.76 -33.50 3.60
CA ILE A 609 0.35 -34.31 3.10
C ILE A 609 1.09 -35.03 4.24
N THR A 610 1.12 -34.39 5.42
CA THR A 610 1.79 -34.90 6.63
C THR A 610 0.86 -34.75 7.83
N ASN A 611 0.99 -35.63 8.82
CA ASN A 611 0.23 -35.53 10.06
C ASN A 611 0.60 -34.29 10.87
N CYS A 612 -0.37 -33.74 11.59
CA CYS A 612 -0.16 -32.71 12.60
C CYS A 612 -0.84 -33.10 13.92
N LYS A 613 -0.33 -32.62 15.05
CA LYS A 613 -0.97 -32.88 16.36
C LYS A 613 -2.10 -31.91 16.62
N VAL A 614 -1.87 -30.63 16.32
CA VAL A 614 -2.85 -29.57 16.52
C VAL A 614 -3.12 -28.86 15.20
N LEU A 615 -4.38 -28.78 14.79
CA LEU A 615 -4.83 -28.03 13.62
C LEU A 615 -5.72 -26.86 14.03
N PHE A 616 -5.36 -25.65 13.60
CA PHE A 616 -6.25 -24.48 13.63
C PHE A 616 -6.85 -24.27 12.25
N VAL A 617 -8.17 -24.27 12.14
CA VAL A 617 -8.92 -23.92 10.92
C VAL A 617 -9.45 -22.50 11.09
N VAL A 618 -9.01 -21.59 10.22
CA VAL A 618 -9.28 -20.16 10.33
C VAL A 618 -9.82 -19.62 9.00
N GLY A 619 -10.88 -18.83 9.10
CA GLY A 619 -11.48 -18.20 7.92
C GLY A 619 -12.19 -19.17 6.97
N ALA A 620 -12.46 -20.40 7.42
CA ALA A 620 -13.32 -21.34 6.73
C ALA A 620 -14.78 -20.90 6.90
N ASP A 621 -15.49 -20.74 5.79
CA ASP A 621 -16.92 -20.49 5.77
C ASP A 621 -17.59 -21.28 4.64
N SER A 622 -18.92 -21.29 4.61
CA SER A 622 -19.68 -22.05 3.61
C SER A 622 -19.38 -21.66 2.15
N SER A 623 -18.74 -20.52 1.90
CA SER A 623 -18.41 -20.04 0.54
C SER A 623 -17.03 -20.47 0.05
N ASN A 624 -16.12 -20.81 0.96
CA ASN A 624 -14.71 -21.06 0.65
C ASN A 624 -14.20 -22.42 1.13
N PHE A 625 -14.96 -23.16 1.94
CA PHE A 625 -14.57 -24.45 2.49
C PHE A 625 -15.72 -25.47 2.35
N PRO A 626 -15.74 -26.29 1.29
CA PRO A 626 -14.80 -26.38 0.16
C PRO A 626 -15.04 -25.29 -0.89
N PHE A 627 -14.03 -24.99 -1.71
CA PHE A 627 -14.06 -23.89 -2.70
C PHE A 627 -15.20 -24.00 -3.73
N GLU A 628 -16.09 -23.00 -3.80
CA GLU A 628 -17.24 -23.01 -4.73
C GLU A 628 -17.04 -22.21 -6.04
N SER A 629 -15.97 -21.45 -6.23
CA SER A 629 -15.80 -20.63 -7.45
C SER A 629 -14.59 -21.00 -8.30
N VAL A 630 -14.87 -21.46 -9.52
CA VAL A 630 -13.91 -21.59 -10.61
C VAL A 630 -14.40 -20.70 -11.72
N SER A 631 -13.62 -19.69 -12.10
CA SER A 631 -13.91 -18.89 -13.29
C SER A 631 -13.74 -19.76 -14.54
N ASP A 632 -14.71 -19.74 -15.45
CA ASP A 632 -14.56 -20.34 -16.77
C ASP A 632 -13.34 -19.75 -17.49
N GLY A 633 -12.64 -20.56 -18.26
CA GLY A 633 -11.51 -20.14 -19.09
C GLY A 633 -11.97 -19.47 -20.39
N ILE A 634 -11.11 -19.45 -21.41
CA ILE A 634 -11.50 -19.00 -22.76
C ILE A 634 -12.63 -19.84 -23.35
N MET A 635 -12.64 -21.13 -23.02
CA MET A 635 -13.76 -22.04 -23.28
C MET A 635 -14.48 -22.36 -21.97
N SER A 636 -15.80 -22.30 -22.01
CA SER A 636 -16.69 -22.72 -20.93
C SER A 636 -16.73 -24.25 -20.81
N SER A 637 -17.18 -24.72 -19.66
CA SER A 637 -17.34 -26.16 -19.40
C SER A 637 -18.28 -26.84 -20.42
N LYS A 638 -19.30 -26.12 -20.93
CA LYS A 638 -20.19 -26.62 -21.99
C LYS A 638 -19.48 -26.78 -23.33
N GLU A 639 -18.69 -25.78 -23.72
CA GLU A 639 -17.91 -25.81 -24.96
C GLU A 639 -16.84 -26.92 -24.92
N LEU A 640 -16.15 -27.10 -23.79
CA LEU A 640 -15.17 -28.20 -23.64
C LEU A 640 -15.82 -29.58 -23.72
N ASN A 641 -17.02 -29.76 -23.15
CA ASN A 641 -17.77 -31.02 -23.27
C ASN A 641 -18.23 -31.28 -24.72
N GLN A 642 -18.61 -30.24 -25.45
CA GLN A 642 -18.91 -30.37 -26.89
C GLN A 642 -17.67 -30.81 -27.68
N LEU A 643 -16.50 -30.22 -27.39
CA LEU A 643 -15.23 -30.57 -28.00
C LEU A 643 -14.82 -32.01 -27.70
N ALA A 644 -14.92 -32.40 -26.42
CA ALA A 644 -14.65 -33.76 -25.94
C ALA A 644 -15.48 -34.81 -26.70
N ASN A 645 -16.79 -34.57 -26.82
CA ASN A 645 -17.70 -35.47 -27.54
C ASN A 645 -17.39 -35.53 -29.04
N ALA A 646 -17.04 -34.41 -29.67
CA ALA A 646 -16.74 -34.35 -31.10
C ALA A 646 -15.44 -35.09 -31.46
N MET A 647 -14.46 -35.11 -30.56
CA MET A 647 -13.19 -35.83 -30.73
C MET A 647 -13.18 -37.24 -30.13
N GLN A 648 -14.23 -37.63 -29.41
CA GLN A 648 -14.31 -38.88 -28.64
C GLN A 648 -13.19 -39.03 -27.59
N ILE A 649 -12.80 -37.91 -26.95
CA ILE A 649 -11.82 -37.88 -25.86
C ILE A 649 -12.53 -37.56 -24.54
N ASP A 650 -12.03 -38.12 -23.45
CA ASP A 650 -12.44 -37.77 -22.09
C ASP A 650 -11.66 -36.54 -21.59
N LEU A 651 -12.28 -35.37 -21.64
CA LEU A 651 -11.76 -34.14 -21.03
C LEU A 651 -12.45 -33.92 -19.67
N PRO A 652 -11.70 -33.65 -18.59
CA PRO A 652 -12.30 -33.40 -17.30
C PRO A 652 -13.07 -32.08 -17.34
N ASP A 653 -14.28 -32.09 -16.78
CA ASP A 653 -14.93 -30.85 -16.40
C ASP A 653 -14.17 -30.27 -15.19
N LYS A 654 -13.43 -29.19 -15.42
CA LYS A 654 -12.60 -28.54 -14.41
C LYS A 654 -13.39 -28.08 -13.20
N VAL A 655 -14.63 -27.62 -13.39
CA VAL A 655 -15.46 -27.08 -12.31
C VAL A 655 -15.87 -28.21 -11.38
N THR A 656 -16.41 -29.30 -11.95
CA THR A 656 -16.84 -30.46 -11.15
C THR A 656 -15.66 -31.19 -10.53
N THR A 657 -14.56 -31.37 -11.28
CA THR A 657 -13.31 -31.98 -10.81
C THR A 657 -12.75 -31.20 -9.63
N LYS A 658 -12.66 -29.86 -9.73
CA LYS A 658 -12.11 -29.02 -8.66
C LYS A 658 -13.03 -28.96 -7.43
N ARG A 659 -14.35 -28.98 -7.62
CA ARG A 659 -15.32 -29.05 -6.51
C ARG A 659 -15.17 -30.37 -5.74
N LYS A 660 -15.16 -31.50 -6.46
CA LYS A 660 -14.91 -32.83 -5.87
C LYS A 660 -13.54 -32.90 -5.21
N GLY A 661 -12.50 -32.39 -5.87
CA GLY A 661 -11.14 -32.33 -5.35
C GLY A 661 -11.06 -31.55 -4.04
N SER A 662 -11.63 -30.34 -4.00
CA SER A 662 -11.66 -29.50 -2.79
C SER A 662 -12.41 -30.17 -1.63
N PHE A 663 -13.48 -30.91 -1.92
CA PHE A 663 -14.16 -31.74 -0.92
C PHE A 663 -13.22 -32.81 -0.34
N VAL A 664 -12.50 -33.55 -1.20
CA VAL A 664 -11.54 -34.57 -0.74
C VAL A 664 -10.39 -33.93 0.05
N GLU A 665 -9.87 -32.78 -0.38
CA GLU A 665 -8.84 -32.03 0.34
C GLU A 665 -9.28 -31.66 1.76
N SER A 666 -10.53 -31.18 1.94
CA SER A 666 -11.08 -30.86 3.26
C SER A 666 -11.20 -32.09 4.15
N CYS A 667 -11.62 -33.23 3.60
CA CYS A 667 -11.68 -34.49 4.34
C CYS A 667 -10.29 -34.94 4.80
N LEU A 668 -9.30 -34.93 3.89
CA LEU A 668 -7.93 -35.32 4.18
C LEU A 668 -7.25 -34.36 5.18
N ALA A 669 -7.57 -33.06 5.14
CA ALA A 669 -7.03 -32.06 6.07
C ALA A 669 -7.42 -32.38 7.52
N ILE A 670 -8.68 -32.77 7.73
CA ILE A 670 -9.20 -33.18 9.04
C ILE A 670 -8.67 -34.57 9.41
N GLY A 671 -8.51 -35.48 8.44
CA GLY A 671 -7.93 -36.82 8.63
C GLY A 671 -6.45 -36.80 9.02
N ALA A 672 -5.72 -35.72 8.75
CA ALA A 672 -4.32 -35.56 9.12
C ALA A 672 -4.10 -35.13 10.58
N VAL A 673 -5.17 -34.91 11.35
CA VAL A 673 -5.07 -34.43 12.74
C VAL A 673 -5.10 -35.58 13.73
N THR A 674 -4.12 -35.60 14.63
CA THR A 674 -3.99 -36.66 15.63
C THR A 674 -4.55 -36.23 17.00
N GLU A 675 -4.30 -35.02 17.52
CA GLU A 675 -4.65 -34.69 18.93
C GLU A 675 -5.72 -33.60 19.13
N LYS A 676 -5.67 -32.46 18.42
CA LYS A 676 -6.61 -31.34 18.64
C LYS A 676 -6.97 -30.60 17.36
N VAL A 677 -8.24 -30.22 17.23
CA VAL A 677 -8.77 -29.37 16.15
C VAL A 677 -9.44 -28.14 16.76
N TYR A 678 -9.02 -26.95 16.31
CA TYR A 678 -9.63 -25.67 16.65
C TYR A 678 -10.30 -25.08 15.41
N PHE A 679 -11.62 -24.86 15.48
CA PHE A 679 -12.32 -24.02 14.51
C PHE A 679 -12.45 -22.62 15.08
N VAL A 680 -11.78 -21.65 14.44
CA VAL A 680 -11.84 -20.24 14.82
C VAL A 680 -12.67 -19.49 13.79
N HIS A 681 -13.90 -19.15 14.19
CA HIS A 681 -14.96 -18.70 13.30
C HIS A 681 -15.49 -17.31 13.67
N GLU A 682 -16.10 -16.64 12.69
CA GLU A 682 -16.77 -15.34 12.84
C GLU A 682 -18.25 -15.56 13.14
N LYS A 683 -18.75 -15.07 14.28
CA LYS A 683 -20.05 -15.46 14.84
C LYS A 683 -21.24 -15.29 13.89
N GLU A 684 -21.22 -14.24 13.06
CA GLU A 684 -22.31 -13.92 12.13
C GLU A 684 -22.18 -14.62 10.77
N LYS A 685 -21.03 -15.24 10.46
CA LYS A 685 -20.86 -15.95 9.20
C LYS A 685 -21.46 -17.36 9.26
N PRO A 686 -21.92 -17.90 8.12
CA PRO A 686 -22.28 -19.31 8.04
C PRO A 686 -21.03 -20.18 8.24
N LYS A 687 -21.18 -21.24 9.02
CA LYS A 687 -20.13 -22.25 9.23
C LYS A 687 -20.03 -23.13 7.99
N ASP A 688 -18.85 -23.69 7.77
CA ASP A 688 -18.71 -24.74 6.77
C ASP A 688 -19.34 -26.06 7.25
N ILE A 689 -19.67 -26.94 6.31
CA ILE A 689 -20.38 -28.18 6.59
C ILE A 689 -19.55 -29.14 7.47
N LEU A 690 -18.22 -29.13 7.35
CA LEU A 690 -17.34 -29.94 8.20
C LEU A 690 -17.32 -29.43 9.63
N HIS A 691 -17.28 -28.11 9.83
CA HIS A 691 -17.44 -27.50 11.14
C HIS A 691 -18.79 -27.88 11.76
N GLU A 692 -19.88 -27.86 10.98
CA GLU A 692 -21.20 -28.31 11.46
C GLU A 692 -21.23 -29.80 11.83
N CYS A 693 -20.56 -30.67 11.06
CA CYS A 693 -20.45 -32.10 11.37
C CYS A 693 -19.65 -32.39 12.65
N LEU A 694 -18.62 -31.57 12.95
CA LEU A 694 -17.77 -31.71 14.12
C LEU A 694 -18.32 -31.02 15.37
N LEU A 695 -19.14 -29.98 15.22
CA LEU A 695 -19.67 -29.17 16.32
C LEU A 695 -20.36 -29.99 17.43
N PRO A 696 -21.15 -31.05 17.15
CA PRO A 696 -21.76 -31.89 18.19
C PRO A 696 -20.74 -32.56 19.12
N TYR A 697 -19.54 -32.86 18.61
CA TYR A 697 -18.46 -33.51 19.35
C TYR A 697 -17.58 -32.51 20.11
N ALA A 698 -17.78 -31.21 19.93
CA ALA A 698 -16.94 -30.18 20.54
C ALA A 698 -17.02 -30.26 22.08
N GLY A 699 -15.88 -30.55 22.71
CA GLY A 699 -15.74 -30.52 24.17
C GLY A 699 -15.77 -29.11 24.75
N GLN A 700 -15.42 -28.13 23.93
CA GLN A 700 -15.35 -26.72 24.31
C GLN A 700 -15.93 -25.85 23.19
N ILE A 701 -16.93 -25.05 23.53
CA ILE A 701 -17.54 -24.04 22.65
C ILE A 701 -17.48 -22.70 23.38
N GLU A 702 -16.70 -21.76 22.86
CA GLU A 702 -16.55 -20.43 23.44
C GLU A 702 -17.01 -19.34 22.47
N GLN A 703 -17.49 -18.23 23.04
CA GLN A 703 -17.98 -17.08 22.31
C GLN A 703 -17.41 -15.80 22.93
N ASP A 704 -16.80 -14.93 22.11
CA ASP A 704 -16.25 -13.63 22.50
C ASP A 704 -15.43 -13.66 23.82
N CYS A 705 -14.71 -14.77 24.03
CA CYS A 705 -14.01 -15.07 25.28
C CYS A 705 -12.66 -14.36 25.43
N PHE A 706 -12.24 -13.63 24.40
CA PHE A 706 -10.91 -13.07 24.30
C PHE A 706 -10.95 -11.65 23.74
N THR A 707 -10.17 -10.77 24.36
CA THR A 707 -9.93 -9.40 23.89
C THR A 707 -8.44 -9.17 23.90
N ALA A 708 -7.89 -8.72 22.77
CA ALA A 708 -6.47 -8.51 22.62
C ALA A 708 -5.98 -7.39 23.58
N PRO A 709 -4.98 -7.67 24.43
CA PRO A 709 -4.49 -6.68 25.40
C PRO A 709 -3.75 -5.51 24.73
N ASN A 710 -3.14 -5.73 23.56
CA ASN A 710 -2.29 -4.74 22.90
C ASN A 710 -3.08 -3.66 22.11
N PHE A 711 -4.30 -3.96 21.68
CA PHE A 711 -5.14 -3.00 20.94
C PHE A 711 -6.08 -2.19 21.84
N SER A 712 -6.20 -2.58 23.11
CA SER A 712 -7.12 -1.98 24.08
C SER A 712 -6.44 -1.05 25.10
N MET A 713 -5.12 -0.93 25.11
CA MET A 713 -4.44 0.10 25.90
C MET A 713 -4.86 1.49 25.39
N GLN A 714 -5.54 2.26 26.23
CA GLN A 714 -5.71 3.68 25.98
C GLN A 714 -4.32 4.30 25.79
N VAL A 715 -4.11 4.94 24.64
CA VAL A 715 -2.91 5.75 24.42
C VAL A 715 -2.96 6.91 25.42
N GLU A 716 -2.23 6.78 26.53
CA GLU A 716 -1.96 7.92 27.39
C GLU A 716 -1.16 8.94 26.58
N ARG A 717 -1.77 10.11 26.38
CA ARG A 717 -1.09 11.21 25.69
C ARG A 717 0.03 11.70 26.59
N ARG A 718 1.24 11.83 26.02
CA ARG A 718 2.44 12.30 26.73
C ARG A 718 2.32 13.70 27.34
N TYR A 719 1.29 14.49 27.00
CA TYR A 719 1.09 15.82 27.55
C TYR A 719 -0.41 16.17 27.69
N ASN A 720 -0.72 17.07 28.62
CA ASN A 720 -2.06 17.60 28.86
C ASN A 720 -2.22 18.98 28.22
N TYR A 721 -3.18 19.12 27.30
CA TYR A 721 -3.44 20.35 26.55
C TYR A 721 -3.84 21.57 27.42
N GLU A 722 -4.30 21.35 28.66
CA GLU A 722 -4.69 22.41 29.60
C GLU A 722 -3.51 22.96 30.42
N THR A 723 -2.40 22.21 30.50
CA THR A 723 -1.26 22.52 31.38
C THR A 723 0.09 22.37 30.68
N THR A 724 0.13 22.49 29.35
CA THR A 724 1.37 22.40 28.57
C THR A 724 2.25 23.62 28.86
N ARG A 725 3.47 23.38 29.31
CA ARG A 725 4.45 24.42 29.60
C ARG A 725 5.86 23.96 29.24
N PHE A 726 6.69 24.87 28.75
CA PHE A 726 8.13 24.65 28.60
C PHE A 726 8.85 24.87 29.92
N GLU A 727 9.87 24.06 30.20
CA GLU A 727 10.72 24.26 31.38
C GLU A 727 11.42 25.63 31.34
N ASP A 728 11.62 26.22 32.52
CA ASP A 728 12.15 27.59 32.65
C ASP A 728 13.53 27.75 32.01
N ASN A 729 14.44 26.79 32.22
CA ASN A 729 15.78 26.83 31.62
C ASN A 729 15.71 26.81 30.08
N THR A 730 14.84 25.96 29.53
CA THR A 730 14.60 25.84 28.09
C THR A 730 14.04 27.14 27.53
N MET A 731 13.12 27.79 28.25
CA MET A 731 12.59 29.08 27.83
C MET A 731 13.64 30.18 27.86
N THR A 732 14.43 30.28 28.92
CA THR A 732 15.51 31.26 28.99
C THR A 732 16.51 31.07 27.84
N GLU A 733 16.81 29.83 27.46
CA GLU A 733 17.66 29.53 26.31
C GLU A 733 17.00 29.94 24.98
N LEU A 734 15.72 29.59 24.77
CA LEU A 734 14.96 29.95 23.57
C LEU A 734 14.81 31.47 23.38
N LEU A 735 14.76 32.24 24.47
CA LEU A 735 14.58 33.70 24.44
C LEU A 735 15.90 34.48 24.60
N LYS A 736 17.04 33.81 24.76
CA LYS A 736 18.35 34.41 25.10
C LYS A 736 18.82 35.51 24.13
N SER A 737 18.45 35.42 22.85
CA SER A 737 18.83 36.41 21.83
C SER A 737 18.00 37.69 21.86
N GLY A 738 17.07 37.83 22.81
CA GLY A 738 16.00 38.83 22.76
C GLY A 738 14.91 38.43 21.76
N VAL A 739 13.67 38.81 22.07
CA VAL A 739 12.49 38.39 21.29
C VAL A 739 12.00 39.57 20.48
N ARG A 740 12.21 39.55 19.16
CA ARG A 740 11.49 40.47 18.28
C ARG A 740 10.04 40.00 18.18
N MET A 741 9.12 40.89 18.50
CA MET A 741 7.70 40.58 18.55
C MET A 741 6.88 41.66 17.84
N SER A 742 5.74 41.27 17.29
CA SER A 742 4.73 42.19 16.79
C SER A 742 3.50 42.16 17.68
N VAL A 743 2.67 43.21 17.61
CA VAL A 743 1.40 43.21 18.33
C VAL A 743 0.46 42.11 17.81
N SER A 744 0.54 41.79 16.52
CA SER A 744 -0.16 40.62 15.95
C SER A 744 0.33 39.28 16.52
N GLY A 745 1.59 39.20 16.97
CA GLY A 745 2.12 38.07 17.73
C GLY A 745 1.41 37.92 19.09
N ILE A 746 1.18 39.01 19.80
CA ILE A 746 0.39 39.01 21.05
C ILE A 746 -1.06 38.59 20.80
N GLU A 747 -1.69 39.09 19.74
CA GLU A 747 -3.04 38.65 19.36
C GLU A 747 -3.08 37.15 19.05
N SER A 748 -2.04 36.62 18.40
CA SER A 748 -1.89 35.18 18.15
C SER A 748 -1.73 34.39 19.45
N TYR A 749 -0.98 34.91 20.42
CA TYR A 749 -0.83 34.29 21.74
C TYR A 749 -2.16 34.21 22.50
N TYR A 750 -2.90 35.32 22.56
CA TYR A 750 -4.23 35.34 23.17
C TYR A 750 -5.27 34.53 22.40
N THR A 751 -5.05 34.27 21.11
CA THR A 751 -5.86 33.35 20.33
C THR A 751 -5.60 31.91 20.73
N CYS A 752 -4.33 31.50 20.79
CA CYS A 752 -3.90 30.17 21.26
C CYS A 752 -2.39 30.19 21.62
N PRO A 753 -2.02 30.00 22.91
CA PRO A 753 -0.62 29.96 23.33
C PRO A 753 0.20 28.88 22.60
N MET A 754 -0.32 27.65 22.50
CA MET A 754 0.38 26.56 21.79
C MET A 754 0.72 26.92 20.33
N GLN A 755 -0.21 27.56 19.61
CA GLN A 755 0.02 27.98 18.23
C GLN A 755 1.13 29.02 18.14
N TYR A 756 1.10 30.02 19.03
CA TYR A 756 2.15 31.03 19.10
C TYR A 756 3.50 30.40 19.43
N MET A 757 3.58 29.55 20.47
CA MET A 757 4.85 28.94 20.87
C MET A 757 5.42 28.08 19.73
N THR A 758 4.58 27.32 19.03
CA THR A 758 5.02 26.47 17.91
C THR A 758 5.54 27.30 16.72
N LYS A 759 4.85 28.38 16.36
CA LYS A 759 5.17 29.18 15.18
C LYS A 759 6.27 30.23 15.44
N ASN A 760 6.19 30.94 16.56
CA ASN A 760 6.99 32.12 16.84
C ASN A 760 8.22 31.81 17.71
N VAL A 761 8.13 30.83 18.61
CA VAL A 761 9.26 30.43 19.47
C VAL A 761 10.03 29.27 18.83
N LEU A 762 9.35 28.15 18.52
CA LEU A 762 9.99 26.97 17.92
C LEU A 762 10.26 27.09 16.42
N LYS A 763 9.67 28.08 15.74
CA LYS A 763 9.82 28.31 14.28
C LYS A 763 9.44 27.10 13.43
N ILE A 764 8.39 26.38 13.83
CA ILE A 764 7.85 25.25 13.07
C ILE A 764 6.75 25.76 12.15
N TYR A 765 7.01 25.71 10.84
CA TYR A 765 6.12 26.21 9.81
C TYR A 765 5.45 25.06 9.04
N PRO A 766 4.24 25.26 8.51
CA PRO A 766 3.72 24.37 7.47
C PRO A 766 4.66 24.44 6.24
N ARG A 767 4.61 23.41 5.40
CA ARG A 767 5.33 23.39 4.13
C ARG A 767 4.88 24.56 3.25
N ASP A 768 5.85 25.29 2.69
CA ASP A 768 5.57 26.33 1.71
C ASP A 768 5.00 25.72 0.43
N ASP A 769 3.86 26.25 -0.02
CA ASP A 769 3.15 25.76 -1.19
C ASP A 769 2.71 26.94 -2.07
N ALA A 770 3.44 27.15 -3.17
CA ALA A 770 3.14 28.16 -4.19
C ALA A 770 2.31 27.58 -5.35
N THR A 771 1.82 26.34 -5.25
CA THR A 771 0.97 25.74 -6.27
C THR A 771 -0.44 26.33 -6.24
N ILE A 772 -0.79 27.06 -5.17
CA ILE A 772 -2.11 27.67 -4.94
C ILE A 772 -1.93 29.17 -4.62
N VAL A 773 -2.66 30.03 -5.32
CA VAL A 773 -2.72 31.47 -4.98
C VAL A 773 -3.41 31.64 -3.62
N GLN A 774 -2.65 32.07 -2.63
CA GLN A 774 -3.17 32.30 -1.29
C GLN A 774 -3.99 33.61 -1.23
N SER A 775 -5.06 33.62 -0.43
CA SER A 775 -5.99 34.76 -0.33
C SER A 775 -5.37 36.04 0.26
N ASN A 776 -4.32 35.89 1.08
CA ASN A 776 -3.51 36.98 1.64
C ASN A 776 -2.77 37.78 0.55
N HIS A 777 -2.33 37.15 -0.54
CA HIS A 777 -1.59 37.83 -1.63
C HIS A 777 -2.40 38.99 -2.22
N ILE A 778 -3.71 38.79 -2.40
CA ILE A 778 -4.61 39.84 -2.90
C ILE A 778 -4.62 41.05 -1.96
N GLY A 779 -4.63 40.82 -0.65
CA GLY A 779 -4.62 41.89 0.35
C GLY A 779 -3.34 42.70 0.32
N THR A 780 -2.18 42.03 0.31
CA THR A 780 -0.87 42.69 0.25
C THR A 780 -0.73 43.59 -0.97
N ILE A 781 -1.13 43.12 -2.16
CA ILE A 781 -1.05 43.95 -3.38
C ILE A 781 -2.02 45.14 -3.31
N VAL A 782 -3.25 44.94 -2.83
CA VAL A 782 -4.20 46.05 -2.66
C VAL A 782 -3.66 47.09 -1.67
N HIS A 783 -3.03 46.66 -0.57
CA HIS A 783 -2.41 47.57 0.40
C HIS A 783 -1.30 48.39 -0.25
N GLY A 784 -0.37 47.74 -0.97
CA GLY A 784 0.72 48.42 -1.67
C GLY A 784 0.21 49.43 -2.72
N MET A 785 -0.90 49.12 -3.41
CA MET A 785 -1.53 50.07 -4.33
C MET A 785 -2.02 51.33 -3.61
N PHE A 786 -2.72 51.20 -2.48
CA PHE A 786 -3.22 52.34 -1.69
C PHE A 786 -2.08 53.14 -1.06
N GLU A 787 -1.08 52.46 -0.51
CA GLU A 787 0.09 53.09 0.10
C GLU A 787 0.83 53.97 -0.92
N HIS A 788 1.25 53.38 -2.05
CA HIS A 788 2.07 54.09 -3.03
C HIS A 788 1.29 55.19 -3.75
N SER A 789 0.00 54.98 -4.02
CA SER A 789 -0.85 55.99 -4.66
C SER A 789 -1.08 57.21 -3.77
N ILE A 790 -1.47 57.02 -2.50
CA ILE A 790 -1.72 58.15 -1.59
C ILE A 790 -0.42 58.88 -1.26
N LYS A 791 0.67 58.14 -1.02
CA LYS A 791 2.00 58.74 -0.78
C LYS A 791 2.46 59.62 -1.95
N SER A 792 2.29 59.13 -3.18
CA SER A 792 2.63 59.89 -4.39
C SER A 792 1.75 61.14 -4.53
N LEU A 793 0.43 61.02 -4.28
CA LEU A 793 -0.50 62.13 -4.36
C LEU A 793 -0.22 63.23 -3.32
N MET A 794 0.07 62.89 -2.08
CA MET A 794 0.30 63.90 -1.03
C MET A 794 1.60 64.70 -1.23
N LEU A 795 2.52 64.26 -2.09
CA LEU A 795 3.66 65.09 -2.51
C LEU A 795 3.23 66.31 -3.36
N GLN A 796 2.07 66.22 -4.01
CA GLN A 796 1.55 67.26 -4.92
C GLN A 796 0.30 67.97 -4.36
N TYR A 797 -0.53 67.26 -3.60
CA TYR A 797 -1.83 67.71 -3.09
C TYR A 797 -1.91 67.66 -1.56
N ASP A 798 -0.98 68.36 -0.89
CA ASP A 798 -0.74 68.36 0.55
C ASP A 798 -1.71 69.20 1.41
N THR A 799 -2.68 69.88 0.79
CA THR A 799 -3.72 70.66 1.48
C THR A 799 -5.12 70.24 1.06
N LEU A 800 -6.12 70.46 1.91
CA LEU A 800 -7.51 70.06 1.65
C LEU A 800 -8.05 70.67 0.35
N ASP A 801 -7.75 71.94 0.07
CA ASP A 801 -8.18 72.63 -1.17
C ASP A 801 -7.57 71.99 -2.42
N LYS A 802 -6.27 71.67 -2.37
CA LYS A 802 -5.57 71.00 -3.47
C LYS A 802 -6.11 69.60 -3.69
N LEU A 803 -6.35 68.84 -2.62
CA LEU A 803 -6.90 67.49 -2.70
C LEU A 803 -8.33 67.49 -3.24
N SER A 804 -9.17 68.44 -2.81
CA SER A 804 -10.53 68.61 -3.35
C SER A 804 -10.50 68.84 -4.86
N SER A 805 -9.61 69.72 -5.33
CA SER A 805 -9.47 69.98 -6.76
C SER A 805 -9.04 68.76 -7.58
N PHE A 806 -8.25 67.86 -6.99
CA PHE A 806 -7.87 66.59 -7.63
C PHE A 806 -9.04 65.62 -7.69
N VAL A 807 -9.76 65.43 -6.58
CA VAL A 807 -10.90 64.51 -6.47
C VAL A 807 -12.05 64.91 -7.40
N ASP A 808 -12.30 66.21 -7.56
CA ASP A 808 -13.32 66.74 -8.49
C ASP A 808 -12.97 66.42 -9.96
N ASN A 809 -11.67 66.41 -10.29
CA ASN A 809 -11.15 66.10 -11.63
C ASN A 809 -10.87 64.61 -11.87
N LEU A 810 -11.15 63.74 -10.88
CA LEU A 810 -10.91 62.31 -10.94
C LEU A 810 -12.14 61.58 -11.54
N ASP A 811 -12.02 61.23 -12.82
CA ASP A 811 -13.00 60.45 -13.58
C ASP A 811 -12.62 58.96 -13.66
N ASP A 812 -13.51 58.15 -14.24
CA ASP A 812 -13.31 56.69 -14.37
C ASP A 812 -12.07 56.34 -15.23
N GLN A 813 -11.74 57.16 -16.23
CA GLN A 813 -10.61 56.94 -17.12
C GLN A 813 -9.28 57.13 -16.36
N LYS A 814 -9.09 58.28 -15.71
CA LYS A 814 -7.89 58.57 -14.91
C LYS A 814 -7.74 57.58 -13.76
N THR A 815 -8.84 57.19 -13.13
CA THR A 815 -8.81 56.19 -12.05
C THR A 815 -8.35 54.82 -12.57
N SER A 816 -8.71 54.44 -13.79
CA SER A 816 -8.27 53.21 -14.42
C SER A 816 -6.78 53.23 -14.79
N GLU A 817 -6.28 54.37 -15.26
CA GLU A 817 -4.85 54.58 -15.55
C GLU A 817 -4.01 54.41 -14.27
N LEU A 818 -4.38 55.10 -13.19
CA LEU A 818 -3.73 54.97 -11.88
C LEU A 818 -3.81 53.53 -11.33
N ALA A 819 -4.93 52.84 -11.52
CA ALA A 819 -5.07 51.45 -11.08
C ALA A 819 -4.10 50.50 -11.79
N ASN A 820 -3.80 50.73 -13.07
CA ASN A 820 -2.82 49.92 -13.79
C ASN A 820 -1.40 50.25 -13.35
N GLU A 821 -1.07 51.54 -13.24
CA GLU A 821 0.24 52.02 -12.79
C GLU A 821 0.59 51.45 -11.41
N TYR A 822 -0.26 51.71 -10.40
CA TYR A 822 0.04 51.29 -9.03
C TYR A 822 -0.09 49.78 -8.81
N PHE A 823 -0.82 49.05 -9.66
CA PHE A 823 -0.82 47.59 -9.62
C PHE A 823 0.56 47.04 -9.96
N VAL A 824 1.20 47.57 -11.01
CA VAL A 824 2.57 47.17 -11.40
C VAL A 824 3.55 47.51 -10.28
N VAL A 825 3.50 48.75 -9.76
CA VAL A 825 4.38 49.18 -8.68
C VAL A 825 4.20 48.32 -7.42
N ALA A 826 2.97 47.97 -7.06
CA ALA A 826 2.69 47.13 -5.89
C ALA A 826 3.17 45.68 -6.09
N CYS A 827 3.02 45.11 -7.28
CA CYS A 827 3.56 43.78 -7.59
C CYS A 827 5.10 43.77 -7.52
N GLU A 828 5.77 44.75 -8.14
CA GLU A 828 7.24 44.84 -8.19
C GLU A 828 7.88 45.03 -6.81
N LYS A 829 7.20 45.73 -5.90
CA LYS A 829 7.69 46.00 -4.55
C LYS A 829 7.27 44.97 -3.51
N SER A 830 6.44 43.99 -3.89
CA SER A 830 5.99 42.94 -2.98
C SER A 830 6.98 41.76 -2.93
N ASP A 831 7.06 41.09 -1.79
CA ASP A 831 7.80 39.82 -1.65
C ASP A 831 7.07 38.62 -2.29
N ILE A 832 5.96 38.85 -3.01
CA ILE A 832 5.14 37.81 -3.61
C ILE A 832 5.70 37.50 -5.00
N THR A 833 6.53 36.48 -5.08
CA THR A 833 7.21 36.04 -6.31
C THR A 833 6.26 35.79 -7.49
N ASP A 834 5.03 35.32 -7.21
CA ASP A 834 4.04 35.00 -8.24
C ASP A 834 3.21 36.21 -8.70
N ALA A 835 3.28 37.35 -8.00
CA ALA A 835 2.43 38.53 -8.29
C ALA A 835 2.74 39.18 -9.65
N CYS A 836 3.90 38.89 -10.23
CA CYS A 836 4.34 39.33 -11.55
C CYS A 836 4.08 38.29 -12.66
N THR A 837 3.37 37.20 -12.38
CA THR A 837 3.06 36.16 -13.38
C THR A 837 1.84 36.53 -14.24
N PRO A 838 1.82 36.15 -15.53
CA PRO A 838 0.63 36.33 -16.37
C PRO A 838 -0.64 35.69 -15.80
N GLU A 839 -0.50 34.56 -15.09
CA GLU A 839 -1.60 33.87 -14.41
C GLU A 839 -2.20 34.69 -13.27
N PHE A 840 -1.35 35.34 -12.46
CA PHE A 840 -1.77 36.21 -11.38
C PHE A 840 -2.44 37.49 -11.92
N GLU A 841 -1.92 38.07 -13.00
CA GLU A 841 -2.50 39.29 -13.58
C GLU A 841 -3.91 39.06 -14.15
N ARG A 842 -4.20 37.87 -14.70
CA ARG A 842 -5.51 37.55 -15.31
C ARG A 842 -6.67 37.59 -14.32
N LYS A 843 -6.80 36.61 -13.43
CA LYS A 843 -7.99 36.50 -12.56
C LYS A 843 -7.83 37.33 -11.26
N PRO A 844 -6.77 37.14 -10.46
CA PRO A 844 -6.51 37.99 -9.28
C PRO A 844 -6.28 39.47 -9.63
N GLY A 845 -5.44 39.76 -10.63
CA GLY A 845 -5.06 41.13 -11.00
C GLY A 845 -6.24 41.99 -11.46
N ILE A 846 -7.10 41.47 -12.33
CA ILE A 846 -8.34 42.18 -12.74
C ILE A 846 -9.23 42.51 -11.53
N LYS A 847 -9.34 41.59 -10.57
CA LYS A 847 -10.12 41.82 -9.35
C LYS A 847 -9.49 42.92 -8.49
N ILE A 848 -8.17 42.92 -8.33
CA ILE A 848 -7.41 43.92 -7.56
C ILE A 848 -7.56 45.32 -8.18
N LYS A 849 -7.33 45.46 -9.49
CA LYS A 849 -7.48 46.72 -10.22
C LYS A 849 -8.89 47.29 -10.06
N ARG A 850 -9.92 46.43 -10.16
CA ARG A 850 -11.33 46.82 -9.97
C ARG A 850 -11.66 47.25 -8.53
N ILE A 851 -11.04 46.63 -7.51
CA ILE A 851 -11.16 47.05 -6.12
C ILE A 851 -10.63 48.48 -6.00
N PHE A 852 -9.40 48.73 -6.43
CA PHE A 852 -8.78 50.04 -6.35
C PHE A 852 -9.64 51.11 -7.04
N GLN A 853 -10.08 50.87 -8.27
CA GLN A 853 -10.89 51.83 -9.04
C GLN A 853 -12.15 52.30 -8.31
N LYS A 854 -12.84 51.41 -7.61
CA LYS A 854 -14.10 51.74 -6.93
C LYS A 854 -13.88 52.37 -5.55
N CYS A 855 -12.78 52.01 -4.88
CA CYS A 855 -12.51 52.40 -3.51
C CYS A 855 -11.72 53.73 -3.42
N PHE A 856 -10.87 54.02 -4.41
CA PHE A 856 -9.87 55.08 -4.33
C PHE A 856 -10.48 56.47 -4.17
N LYS A 857 -11.45 56.85 -5.02
CA LYS A 857 -12.12 58.15 -4.94
C LYS A 857 -12.81 58.36 -3.58
N SER A 858 -13.53 57.35 -3.10
CA SER A 858 -14.21 57.37 -1.80
C SER A 858 -13.23 57.55 -0.64
N ALA A 859 -12.08 56.89 -0.68
CA ALA A 859 -11.03 57.02 0.34
C ALA A 859 -10.46 58.44 0.39
N LEU A 860 -10.30 59.11 -0.76
CA LEU A 860 -9.84 60.50 -0.83
C LEU A 860 -10.93 61.49 -0.36
N SER A 861 -12.18 61.30 -0.78
CA SER A 861 -13.32 62.12 -0.33
C SER A 861 -13.47 62.11 1.20
N SER A 862 -13.30 60.96 1.84
CA SER A 862 -13.36 60.85 3.31
C SER A 862 -12.27 61.70 4.02
N CYS A 863 -11.10 61.89 3.40
CA CYS A 863 -10.05 62.77 3.94
C CYS A 863 -10.52 64.23 3.96
N ILE A 864 -11.18 64.65 2.88
CA ILE A 864 -11.74 65.99 2.73
C ILE A 864 -12.84 66.23 3.76
N ASP A 865 -13.82 65.31 3.82
CA ASP A 865 -14.99 65.43 4.71
C ASP A 865 -14.61 65.44 6.20
N SER A 866 -13.55 64.70 6.58
CA SER A 866 -13.12 64.61 7.97
C SER A 866 -12.11 65.69 8.39
N GLY A 867 -11.50 66.41 7.45
CA GLY A 867 -10.48 67.45 7.74
C GLY A 867 -9.12 66.90 8.20
N TYR A 868 -8.84 65.63 7.90
CA TYR A 868 -7.60 64.92 8.26
C TYR A 868 -6.87 64.49 6.99
N LEU A 869 -5.57 64.81 6.90
CA LEU A 869 -4.73 64.47 5.76
C LEU A 869 -3.66 63.45 6.17
N PRO A 870 -3.33 62.47 5.31
CA PRO A 870 -2.30 61.49 5.61
C PRO A 870 -0.90 62.12 5.68
N SER A 871 -0.26 61.95 6.84
CA SER A 871 1.05 62.52 7.19
C SER A 871 2.16 61.45 7.14
N PHE A 872 1.84 60.21 7.57
CA PHE A 872 2.77 59.08 7.50
C PHE A 872 2.15 57.84 6.85
N TYR A 873 3.02 57.01 6.24
CA TYR A 873 2.68 55.79 5.52
C TYR A 873 3.65 54.69 5.92
N GLU A 874 3.16 53.46 6.13
CA GLU A 874 3.99 52.33 6.59
C GLU A 874 4.91 52.77 7.74
N TYR A 875 4.34 53.49 8.71
CA TYR A 875 5.10 54.06 9.81
C TYR A 875 5.67 52.92 10.65
N LYS A 876 6.99 52.75 10.56
CA LYS A 876 7.69 51.64 11.18
C LYS A 876 7.94 51.91 12.66
N ILE A 877 7.26 51.15 13.51
CA ILE A 877 7.51 51.09 14.95
C ILE A 877 8.87 50.41 15.18
N GLY A 878 9.74 51.06 15.96
CA GLY A 878 11.07 50.54 16.31
C GLY A 878 12.22 50.95 15.38
N LYS A 879 12.02 51.87 14.41
CA LYS A 879 13.08 52.32 13.48
C LYS A 879 14.09 53.28 14.13
N ASP A 880 13.59 54.31 14.83
CA ASP A 880 14.40 55.38 15.44
C ASP A 880 14.27 55.44 16.98
N SER A 881 13.33 54.68 17.56
CA SER A 881 13.13 54.52 19.00
C SER A 881 12.57 53.12 19.27
N GLN A 882 13.35 52.26 19.92
CA GLN A 882 12.97 50.88 20.19
C GLN A 882 11.88 50.86 21.28
N VAL A 883 10.74 50.25 20.96
CA VAL A 883 9.70 49.94 21.95
C VAL A 883 10.09 48.61 22.61
N ILE A 884 10.74 48.69 23.78
CA ILE A 884 11.17 47.52 24.54
C ILE A 884 10.29 47.40 25.77
N ILE A 885 9.74 46.20 25.97
CA ILE A 885 9.01 45.84 27.19
C ILE A 885 9.75 44.68 27.83
N GLU A 886 10.06 44.81 29.12
CA GLU A 886 10.73 43.76 29.89
C GLU A 886 9.71 42.86 30.60
N SER A 887 9.98 41.57 30.63
CA SER A 887 9.22 40.62 31.45
C SER A 887 9.57 40.77 32.94
N GLN A 888 8.80 40.10 33.82
CA GLN A 888 9.16 39.97 35.24
C GLN A 888 10.48 39.22 35.48
N LYS A 889 10.93 38.42 34.52
CA LYS A 889 12.21 37.67 34.56
C LYS A 889 13.34 38.41 33.82
N HIS A 890 13.14 39.70 33.48
CA HIS A 890 14.09 40.58 32.79
C HIS A 890 14.46 40.16 31.35
N GLU A 891 13.64 39.33 30.68
CA GLU A 891 13.79 39.12 29.24
C GLU A 891 13.24 40.32 28.45
N LYS A 892 13.96 40.74 27.42
CA LYS A 892 13.62 41.91 26.59
C LYS A 892 12.82 41.51 25.37
N PHE A 893 11.63 42.09 25.23
CA PHE A 893 10.78 41.96 24.05
C PHE A 893 10.81 43.26 23.24
N GLU A 894 11.39 43.19 22.04
CA GLU A 894 11.51 44.32 21.13
C GLU A 894 10.30 44.32 20.18
N PHE A 895 9.45 45.34 20.29
CA PHE A 895 8.27 45.47 19.45
C PHE A 895 8.61 46.09 18.10
N THR A 896 8.21 45.40 17.05
CA THR A 896 8.31 45.84 15.67
C THR A 896 6.95 45.73 15.00
N GLY A 897 6.67 46.66 14.09
CA GLY A 897 5.39 46.71 13.42
C GLY A 897 5.29 47.91 12.49
N TYR A 898 4.21 47.95 11.74
CA TYR A 898 3.91 49.00 10.79
C TYR A 898 2.49 49.51 11.06
N ILE A 899 2.35 50.83 11.07
CA ILE A 899 1.05 51.50 10.99
C ILE A 899 0.86 51.88 9.53
N ASP A 900 -0.12 51.28 8.84
CA ASP A 900 -0.33 51.48 7.41
C ASP A 900 -0.45 52.98 7.06
N ARG A 901 -1.21 53.75 7.86
CA ARG A 901 -1.46 55.17 7.62
C ARG A 901 -1.72 55.94 8.92
N VAL A 902 -1.11 57.13 9.03
CA VAL A 902 -1.37 58.10 10.11
C VAL A 902 -1.84 59.40 9.50
N ASP A 903 -3.01 59.88 9.91
CA ASP A 903 -3.54 61.18 9.47
C ASP A 903 -3.39 62.25 10.55
N GLU A 904 -3.16 63.49 10.12
CA GLU A 904 -3.02 64.68 10.95
C GLU A 904 -4.10 65.71 10.60
N ASN A 905 -4.71 66.31 11.62
CA ASN A 905 -5.61 67.45 11.45
C ASN A 905 -4.89 68.79 11.70
N GLN A 906 -5.61 69.90 11.47
CA GLN A 906 -5.08 71.26 11.70
C GLN A 906 -4.67 71.52 13.15
N SER A 907 -5.28 70.80 14.12
CA SER A 907 -4.96 70.87 15.55
C SER A 907 -3.76 70.00 15.96
N LYS A 908 -3.02 69.42 15.00
CA LYS A 908 -1.87 68.51 15.23
C LYS A 908 -2.20 67.26 16.03
N GLN A 909 -3.43 66.79 15.95
CA GLN A 909 -3.87 65.52 16.52
C GLN A 909 -3.78 64.42 15.48
N TYR A 910 -3.44 63.21 15.94
CA TYR A 910 -3.29 62.04 15.09
C TYR A 910 -4.48 61.10 15.15
N ARG A 911 -4.77 60.45 14.03
CA ARG A 911 -5.56 59.23 13.96
C ARG A 911 -4.82 58.18 13.14
N ILE A 912 -5.02 56.91 13.47
CA ILE A 912 -4.39 55.81 12.73
C ILE A 912 -5.43 55.03 11.92
N LEU A 913 -5.02 54.56 10.75
CA LEU A 913 -5.83 53.77 9.84
C LEU A 913 -5.06 52.54 9.38
N ASP A 914 -5.76 51.42 9.30
CA ASP A 914 -5.27 50.14 8.79
C ASP A 914 -6.16 49.67 7.63
N TYR A 915 -5.57 49.26 6.52
CA TYR A 915 -6.31 48.78 5.36
C TYR A 915 -6.74 47.32 5.60
N LYS A 916 -7.97 46.98 5.21
CA LYS A 916 -8.47 45.61 5.30
C LYS A 916 -9.36 45.24 4.13
N THR A 917 -9.10 44.09 3.50
CA THR A 917 -9.90 43.57 2.37
C THR A 917 -11.29 43.02 2.76
N GLY A 918 -11.65 43.05 4.04
CA GLY A 918 -12.95 42.62 4.58
C GLY A 918 -13.56 43.68 5.50
N ASN A 919 -14.84 43.54 5.82
CA ASN A 919 -15.59 44.50 6.65
C ASN A 919 -15.29 44.31 8.15
N LYS A 920 -14.06 44.62 8.55
CA LYS A 920 -13.61 44.51 9.95
C LYS A 920 -14.03 45.76 10.72
N LYS A 921 -14.85 45.57 11.76
CA LYS A 921 -15.27 46.61 12.71
C LYS A 921 -14.39 46.57 13.96
N ILE A 922 -14.28 47.70 14.66
CA ILE A 922 -13.72 47.74 16.02
C ILE A 922 -14.77 47.17 16.99
N GLU A 923 -14.40 46.12 17.72
CA GLU A 923 -15.26 45.49 18.72
C GLU A 923 -14.54 45.48 20.08
N LEU A 924 -15.04 46.25 21.05
CA LEU A 924 -14.42 46.34 22.38
C LEU A 924 -14.38 44.97 23.08
N LYS A 925 -15.34 44.08 22.83
CA LYS A 925 -15.34 42.70 23.33
C LYS A 925 -14.13 41.89 22.85
N LYS A 926 -13.72 42.07 21.59
CA LYS A 926 -12.53 41.40 21.01
C LYS A 926 -11.25 42.04 21.52
N THR A 927 -11.26 43.36 21.72
CA THR A 927 -10.16 44.09 22.37
C THR A 927 -9.96 43.58 23.79
N PHE A 928 -11.03 43.47 24.59
CA PHE A 928 -11.01 42.92 25.95
C PHE A 928 -10.40 41.52 26.04
N ALA A 929 -10.70 40.67 25.05
CA ALA A 929 -10.18 39.30 24.97
C ALA A 929 -8.79 39.20 24.32
N GLY A 930 -8.11 40.30 24.04
CA GLY A 930 -6.75 40.33 23.47
C GLY A 930 -6.67 40.03 21.97
N LYS A 931 -7.79 40.00 21.24
CA LYS A 931 -7.85 39.60 19.81
C LYS A 931 -7.88 40.75 18.81
N GLN A 932 -8.10 41.97 19.28
CA GLN A 932 -8.17 43.18 18.46
C GLN A 932 -7.51 44.36 19.19
N ILE A 933 -6.22 44.22 19.46
CA ILE A 933 -5.44 45.17 20.25
C ILE A 933 -4.47 45.96 19.39
N GLN A 934 -4.18 45.49 18.16
CA GLN A 934 -3.17 46.06 17.26
C GLN A 934 -3.29 47.58 17.08
N LEU A 935 -4.48 48.08 16.76
CA LEU A 935 -4.71 49.52 16.56
C LEU A 935 -4.42 50.31 17.84
N PHE A 936 -5.02 49.94 18.96
CA PHE A 936 -4.84 50.67 20.22
C PHE A 936 -3.40 50.60 20.75
N ALA A 937 -2.71 49.46 20.59
CA ALA A 937 -1.30 49.34 20.93
C ALA A 937 -0.42 50.28 20.08
N TYR A 938 -0.67 50.32 18.78
CA TYR A 938 0.06 51.22 17.88
C TYR A 938 -0.27 52.69 18.12
N ALA A 939 -1.52 53.03 18.45
CA ALA A 939 -1.91 54.38 18.85
C ALA A 939 -1.10 54.81 20.09
N LYS A 940 -0.97 53.93 21.08
CA LYS A 940 -0.18 54.17 22.28
C LYS A 940 1.31 54.35 21.96
N PHE A 941 1.90 53.41 21.21
CA PHE A 941 3.31 53.49 20.80
C PHE A 941 3.61 54.76 20.00
N LEU A 942 2.74 55.11 19.05
CA LEU A 942 2.88 56.34 18.25
C LEU A 942 2.77 57.59 19.13
N SER A 943 1.83 57.62 20.07
CA SER A 943 1.67 58.75 20.99
C SER A 943 2.91 58.96 21.86
N ASP A 944 3.52 57.87 22.34
CA ASP A 944 4.73 57.91 23.16
C ASP A 944 5.97 58.32 22.34
N ILE A 945 6.09 57.86 21.09
CA ILE A 945 7.22 58.17 20.19
C ILE A 945 7.16 59.63 19.70
N GLU A 946 6.03 60.04 19.11
CA GLU A 946 5.87 61.36 18.48
C GLU A 946 5.51 62.46 19.49
N ARG A 947 5.22 62.11 20.75
CA ARG A 947 4.76 63.03 21.81
C ARG A 947 3.55 63.86 21.37
N LYS A 948 2.67 63.26 20.58
CA LYS A 948 1.43 63.84 20.07
C LYS A 948 0.24 62.98 20.48
N GLN A 949 -0.92 63.61 20.63
CA GLN A 949 -2.14 62.92 21.02
C GLN A 949 -2.73 62.16 19.82
N VAL A 950 -2.93 60.85 19.99
CA VAL A 950 -3.75 60.04 19.08
C VAL A 950 -5.17 60.03 19.62
N VAL A 951 -6.12 60.51 18.82
CA VAL A 951 -7.52 60.72 19.24
C VAL A 951 -8.47 59.63 18.76
N ASP A 952 -8.10 58.89 17.70
CA ASP A 952 -8.94 57.82 17.17
C ASP A 952 -8.13 56.80 16.36
N ALA A 953 -8.71 55.63 16.14
CA ALA A 953 -8.18 54.56 15.32
C ALA A 953 -9.30 53.90 14.52
N GLY A 954 -9.01 53.45 13.29
CA GLY A 954 -10.03 52.87 12.42
C GLY A 954 -9.51 51.89 11.37
N TYR A 955 -10.44 51.21 10.71
CA TYR A 955 -10.16 50.39 9.54
C TYR A 955 -10.73 51.01 8.28
N LEU A 956 -9.97 50.96 7.19
CA LEU A 956 -10.48 51.28 5.86
C LEU A 956 -10.70 50.00 5.05
N SER A 957 -11.97 49.69 4.80
CA SER A 957 -12.37 48.48 4.07
C SER A 957 -12.11 48.62 2.57
N THR A 958 -11.21 47.80 2.02
CA THR A 958 -10.93 47.67 0.58
C THR A 958 -11.75 46.54 -0.07
N ALA A 959 -12.93 46.22 0.48
CA ALA A 959 -13.83 45.19 -0.04
C ALA A 959 -14.87 45.76 -1.02
N LEU A 960 -15.05 45.11 -2.17
CA LEU A 960 -16.18 45.40 -3.07
C LEU A 960 -17.47 44.78 -2.51
N LYS A 961 -18.27 45.57 -1.80
CA LYS A 961 -19.66 45.21 -1.54
C LYS A 961 -20.58 45.87 -2.56
N LEU A 962 -21.56 45.10 -3.02
CA LEU A 962 -22.72 45.60 -3.73
C LEU A 962 -23.86 45.69 -2.70
N ASP A 963 -24.64 46.76 -2.75
CA ASP A 963 -25.91 46.82 -2.02
C ASP A 963 -26.89 45.77 -2.57
N LYS A 964 -28.06 45.61 -1.93
CA LYS A 964 -29.09 44.67 -2.39
C LYS A 964 -29.61 44.95 -3.82
N LYS A 965 -29.22 46.08 -4.44
CA LYS A 965 -29.59 46.54 -5.79
C LYS A 965 -28.41 46.53 -6.77
N GLY A 966 -27.24 45.98 -6.40
CA GLY A 966 -26.08 45.90 -7.28
C GLY A 966 -25.24 47.18 -7.39
N LYS A 967 -25.47 48.21 -6.57
CA LYS A 967 -24.65 49.43 -6.53
C LYS A 967 -23.49 49.28 -5.54
N PRO A 968 -22.28 49.83 -5.83
CA PRO A 968 -21.19 49.85 -4.85
C PRO A 968 -21.65 50.51 -3.54
N ILE A 969 -21.40 49.85 -2.40
CA ILE A 969 -21.63 50.47 -1.08
C ILE A 969 -20.55 51.54 -0.86
N HIS A 970 -20.92 52.70 -0.32
CA HIS A 970 -20.00 53.78 0.08
C HIS A 970 -18.89 53.22 0.99
N ILE A 971 -17.62 53.55 0.70
CA ILE A 971 -16.47 53.06 1.46
C ILE A 971 -15.99 54.20 2.35
N GLU A 972 -16.42 54.16 3.60
CA GLU A 972 -15.99 55.08 4.65
C GLU A 972 -15.16 54.33 5.68
N PRO A 973 -14.13 54.96 6.26
CA PRO A 973 -13.38 54.37 7.37
C PRO A 973 -14.30 54.13 8.56
N GLU A 974 -14.20 52.95 9.16
CA GLU A 974 -14.89 52.61 10.40
C GLU A 974 -13.96 52.93 11.59
N TYR A 975 -14.18 54.08 12.23
CA TYR A 975 -13.45 54.54 13.42
C TYR A 975 -13.99 53.95 14.73
N SER A 976 -13.25 54.13 15.82
CA SER A 976 -13.65 53.62 17.14
C SER A 976 -14.84 54.38 17.73
N LEU A 977 -14.98 55.67 17.39
CA LEU A 977 -16.02 56.58 17.90
C LEU A 977 -16.03 56.70 19.44
N LEU A 978 -14.91 56.38 20.10
CA LEU A 978 -14.73 56.52 21.54
C LEU A 978 -14.49 57.99 21.91
N THR A 979 -14.96 58.42 23.07
CA THR A 979 -14.48 59.68 23.64
C THR A 979 -13.00 59.57 24.03
N GLN A 980 -12.29 60.68 24.16
CA GLN A 980 -10.86 60.66 24.46
C GLN A 980 -10.52 59.91 25.75
N ASP A 981 -11.35 60.06 26.79
CA ASP A 981 -11.14 59.37 28.07
C ASP A 981 -11.30 57.85 27.92
N GLU A 982 -12.30 57.43 27.15
CA GLU A 982 -12.54 56.01 26.87
C GLU A 982 -11.42 55.42 26.00
N PHE A 983 -10.94 56.17 25.01
CA PHE A 983 -9.79 55.78 24.18
C PHE A 983 -8.52 55.60 25.02
N ASN A 984 -8.26 56.50 25.97
CA ASN A 984 -7.15 56.39 26.91
C ASN A 984 -7.30 55.16 27.83
N ILE A 985 -8.50 54.86 28.31
CA ILE A 985 -8.76 53.64 29.11
C ILE A 985 -8.45 52.37 28.32
N VAL A 986 -8.91 52.31 27.05
CA VAL A 986 -8.68 51.14 26.19
C VAL A 986 -7.20 50.96 25.87
N THR A 987 -6.48 52.04 25.58
CA THR A 987 -5.04 52.00 25.29
C THR A 987 -4.21 51.59 26.51
N ASP A 988 -4.51 52.13 27.70
CA ASP A 988 -3.90 51.72 28.97
C ASP A 988 -4.15 50.21 29.25
N TYR A 989 -5.38 49.74 29.06
CA TYR A 989 -5.73 48.33 29.23
C TYR A 989 -4.96 47.41 28.27
N VAL A 990 -4.79 47.82 27.01
CA VAL A 990 -4.01 47.08 26.02
C VAL A 990 -2.55 46.93 26.43
N GLN A 991 -1.94 47.97 27.03
CA GLN A 991 -0.58 47.88 27.57
C GLN A 991 -0.48 46.86 28.70
N ILE A 992 -1.49 46.76 29.57
CA ILE A 992 -1.56 45.74 30.63
C ILE A 992 -1.61 44.34 30.05
N MET A 993 -2.43 44.11 29.02
CA MET A 993 -2.50 42.81 28.34
C MET A 993 -1.18 42.43 27.68
N ILE A 994 -0.52 43.37 27.00
CA ILE A 994 0.79 43.12 26.39
C ILE A 994 1.80 42.64 27.45
N GLN A 995 1.86 43.32 28.61
CA GLN A 995 2.73 42.93 29.71
C GLN A 995 2.39 41.52 30.24
N LYS A 996 1.10 41.21 30.41
CA LYS A 996 0.65 39.91 30.89
C LYS A 996 1.04 38.79 29.94
N ALA A 997 0.83 38.97 28.64
CA ALA A 997 1.20 37.97 27.64
C ALA A 997 2.72 37.73 27.60
N ILE A 998 3.53 38.79 27.69
CA ILE A 998 4.99 38.68 27.77
C ILE A 998 5.44 37.83 28.96
N ASN A 999 4.84 38.06 30.14
CA ASN A 999 5.16 37.28 31.33
C ASN A 999 4.76 35.81 31.13
N GLU A 1000 3.53 35.53 30.66
CA GLU A 1000 3.08 34.14 30.41
C GLU A 1000 3.95 33.44 29.35
N ILE A 1001 4.40 34.14 28.30
CA ILE A 1001 5.33 33.62 27.29
C ILE A 1001 6.68 33.29 27.93
N SER A 1002 7.23 34.18 28.76
CA SER A 1002 8.53 34.00 29.43
C SER A 1002 8.50 32.86 30.46
N GLU A 1003 7.35 32.62 31.07
CA GLU A 1003 7.08 31.44 31.91
C GLU A 1003 6.94 30.15 31.09
N GLY A 1004 6.88 30.23 29.75
CA GLY A 1004 6.77 29.06 28.89
C GLY A 1004 5.37 28.49 28.75
N ASN A 1005 4.32 29.26 29.09
CA ASN A 1005 2.94 28.79 28.96
C ASN A 1005 2.60 28.50 27.48
N ALA A 1006 2.33 27.23 27.20
CA ALA A 1006 2.06 26.69 25.87
C ALA A 1006 0.71 25.95 25.83
N ASN A 1007 -0.22 26.32 26.71
CA ASN A 1007 -1.55 25.73 26.77
C ASN A 1007 -2.24 25.76 25.40
N ALA A 1008 -2.88 24.65 25.04
CA ALA A 1008 -3.61 24.49 23.80
C ALA A 1008 -5.10 24.87 23.97
N LEU A 1009 -5.37 25.96 24.69
CA LEU A 1009 -6.71 26.49 24.94
C LEU A 1009 -6.99 27.66 24.00
N VAL A 1010 -7.92 27.46 23.06
CA VAL A 1010 -8.33 28.50 22.12
C VAL A 1010 -9.21 29.53 22.82
N ASN A 1011 -9.11 30.81 22.45
CA ASN A 1011 -10.05 31.81 22.97
C ASN A 1011 -11.51 31.46 22.63
N SER A 1012 -12.46 31.62 23.55
CA SER A 1012 -13.86 31.27 23.31
C SER A 1012 -14.51 32.11 22.19
N LEU A 1013 -14.04 33.36 21.99
CA LEU A 1013 -14.45 34.21 20.87
C LEU A 1013 -13.80 33.83 19.54
N ALA A 1014 -12.93 32.80 19.55
CA ALA A 1014 -12.11 32.33 18.45
C ALA A 1014 -12.46 30.91 17.98
N SER A 1015 -13.69 30.46 18.22
CA SER A 1015 -14.08 29.05 18.05
C SER A 1015 -13.90 28.49 16.63
N ARG A 1016 -13.82 29.34 15.59
CA ARG A 1016 -13.61 28.92 14.19
C ARG A 1016 -12.13 28.83 13.80
N GLU A 1017 -11.22 29.48 14.52
CA GLU A 1017 -9.79 29.53 14.18
C GLU A 1017 -9.13 28.16 14.29
N CYS A 1018 -9.65 27.31 15.18
CA CYS A 1018 -9.27 25.91 15.30
C CYS A 1018 -9.48 25.10 14.01
N SER A 1019 -10.44 25.48 13.15
CA SER A 1019 -10.71 24.80 11.89
C SER A 1019 -9.67 25.11 10.81
N PHE A 1020 -8.95 26.22 10.96
CA PHE A 1020 -7.93 26.68 10.02
C PHE A 1020 -6.51 26.57 10.62
N CYS A 1021 -6.39 25.90 11.78
CA CYS A 1021 -5.11 25.78 12.48
C CYS A 1021 -4.30 24.60 11.93
N VAL A 1022 -3.15 24.90 11.31
CA VAL A 1022 -2.23 23.90 10.75
C VAL A 1022 -1.63 22.96 11.80
N TYR A 1023 -1.66 23.34 13.08
CA TYR A 1023 -1.11 22.56 14.20
C TYR A 1023 -2.14 21.67 14.89
N GLN A 1024 -3.36 21.56 14.34
CA GLN A 1024 -4.46 20.83 14.97
C GLN A 1024 -4.11 19.36 15.28
N ALA A 1025 -3.38 18.68 14.39
CA ALA A 1025 -2.97 17.29 14.58
C ALA A 1025 -2.05 17.11 15.80
N ALA A 1026 -1.24 18.12 16.12
CA ALA A 1026 -0.29 18.12 17.23
C ALA A 1026 -0.83 18.79 18.50
N CYS A 1027 -2.06 19.32 18.49
CA CYS A 1027 -2.63 20.16 19.55
C CYS A 1027 -3.30 19.38 20.68
N SER A 1028 -3.83 18.19 20.40
CA SER A 1028 -4.57 17.33 21.33
C SER A 1028 -5.84 17.91 21.98
N ASN A 1029 -6.16 19.20 21.82
CA ASN A 1029 -7.46 19.79 22.21
C ASN A 1029 -8.57 19.40 21.21
N GLY A 1030 -8.90 18.10 21.18
CA GLY A 1030 -9.89 17.49 20.29
C GLY A 1030 -11.03 16.87 21.09
N GLY A 1031 -12.11 17.62 21.32
CA GLY A 1031 -13.42 17.02 21.59
C GLY A 1031 -13.89 16.26 20.33
N ARG A 1032 -14.68 15.18 20.51
CA ARG A 1032 -15.19 14.32 19.41
C ARG A 1032 -16.04 15.06 18.35
N THR A 1033 -16.34 16.34 18.52
CA THR A 1033 -17.01 17.21 17.54
C THR A 1033 -16.42 18.64 17.55
N PRO A 1034 -16.40 19.36 16.40
CA PRO A 1034 -15.84 20.71 16.29
C PRO A 1034 -16.46 21.77 17.24
N LYS A 1035 -17.65 21.48 17.78
CA LYS A 1035 -18.37 22.38 18.71
C LYS A 1035 -17.95 22.23 20.18
N CYS A 1036 -17.11 21.25 20.53
CA CYS A 1036 -16.75 20.92 21.92
C CYS A 1036 -15.25 21.10 22.23
N LYS A 1037 -14.56 22.10 21.64
CA LYS A 1037 -13.20 22.45 22.09
C LYS A 1037 -13.28 23.35 23.32
N LYS A 1038 -12.61 22.97 24.41
CA LYS A 1038 -12.54 23.82 25.61
C LYS A 1038 -11.73 25.06 25.28
N GLY A 1039 -12.31 26.21 25.58
CA GLY A 1039 -11.69 27.51 25.32
C GLY A 1039 -11.29 28.23 26.59
N ARG A 1040 -10.34 29.16 26.48
CA ARG A 1040 -9.98 30.10 27.55
C ARG A 1040 -11.18 31.04 27.73
N THR A 1041 -11.87 30.96 28.87
CA THR A 1041 -13.05 31.80 29.15
C THR A 1041 -12.60 33.18 29.59
N PHE A 1042 -12.76 34.15 28.70
CA PHE A 1042 -12.75 35.56 29.06
C PHE A 1042 -14.20 35.93 29.37
N GLY A 1043 -14.49 36.44 30.58
CA GLY A 1043 -15.84 36.58 31.16
C GLY A 1043 -16.82 37.55 30.47
N SER A 1044 -16.80 37.64 29.14
CA SER A 1044 -17.49 38.67 28.34
C SER A 1044 -18.65 38.13 27.48
N GLY A 1045 -18.98 36.84 27.55
CA GLY A 1045 -19.94 36.19 26.64
C GLY A 1045 -21.36 36.80 26.56
N LYS A 1046 -21.74 37.71 27.47
CA LYS A 1046 -23.02 38.44 27.46
C LYS A 1046 -22.92 39.95 27.71
N LYS A 1047 -21.72 40.51 27.86
CA LYS A 1047 -21.55 41.90 28.32
C LYS A 1047 -21.75 42.92 27.19
N GLY A 1048 -22.37 44.06 27.47
CA GLY A 1048 -22.47 45.22 26.56
C GLY A 1048 -21.14 45.98 26.43
N ASP A 1049 -21.01 46.89 25.46
CA ASP A 1049 -19.76 47.65 25.26
C ASP A 1049 -19.43 48.55 26.46
N GLU A 1050 -20.44 49.14 27.11
CA GLU A 1050 -20.29 49.90 28.37
C GLU A 1050 -19.78 49.03 29.53
N GLU A 1051 -20.28 47.80 29.67
CA GLU A 1051 -19.85 46.88 30.72
C GLU A 1051 -18.41 46.37 30.50
N VAL A 1052 -18.01 46.21 29.24
CA VAL A 1052 -16.64 45.85 28.87
C VAL A 1052 -15.69 47.00 29.19
N LEU A 1053 -16.07 48.23 28.84
CA LEU A 1053 -15.27 49.42 29.11
C LEU A 1053 -15.13 49.67 30.61
N GLN A 1054 -16.22 49.47 31.39
CA GLN A 1054 -16.17 49.55 32.83
C GLN A 1054 -15.24 48.48 33.43
N ALA A 1055 -15.24 47.25 32.88
CA ALA A 1055 -14.31 46.20 33.31
C ALA A 1055 -12.84 46.57 33.01
N MET A 1056 -12.55 47.12 31.82
CA MET A 1056 -11.21 47.63 31.48
C MET A 1056 -10.79 48.74 32.45
N LYS A 1057 -11.69 49.67 32.77
CA LYS A 1057 -11.44 50.76 33.71
C LYS A 1057 -11.08 50.26 35.10
N VAL A 1058 -11.78 49.24 35.60
CA VAL A 1058 -11.49 48.61 36.90
C VAL A 1058 -10.10 47.97 36.90
N GLU A 1059 -9.71 47.26 35.83
CA GLU A 1059 -8.37 46.66 35.73
C GLU A 1059 -7.25 47.72 35.65
N VAL A 1060 -7.47 48.80 34.88
CA VAL A 1060 -6.52 49.92 34.80
C VAL A 1060 -6.36 50.62 36.16
N GLN A 1061 -7.47 50.85 36.88
CA GLN A 1061 -7.46 51.45 38.22
C GLN A 1061 -6.81 50.53 39.26
N ALA A 1062 -7.07 49.22 39.21
CA ALA A 1062 -6.44 48.26 40.10
C ALA A 1062 -4.92 48.24 39.94
N LYS A 1063 -4.40 48.39 38.71
CA LYS A 1063 -2.95 48.47 38.47
C LYS A 1063 -2.36 49.79 38.97
N LYS A 1064 -3.03 50.92 38.72
CA LYS A 1064 -2.58 52.25 39.21
C LYS A 1064 -2.59 52.32 40.75
N GLY A 1065 -3.59 51.72 41.41
CA GLY A 1065 -3.67 51.65 42.88
C GLY A 1065 -2.68 50.72 43.57
N VAL A 1066 -2.06 49.78 42.83
CA VAL A 1066 -0.95 48.93 43.34
C VAL A 1066 0.40 49.64 43.22
N GLU A 1067 0.54 50.59 42.30
CA GLU A 1067 1.73 51.45 42.20
C GLU A 1067 1.74 52.52 43.31
N ASP A 1068 0.58 53.07 43.68
CA ASP A 1068 0.45 54.06 44.78
C ASP A 1068 0.52 53.46 46.21
N SER A 1069 0.55 52.12 46.36
CA SER A 1069 0.61 51.44 47.68
C SER A 1069 1.98 50.88 48.04
N ASN A 1070 3.03 51.22 47.29
CA ASN A 1070 4.41 50.73 47.48
C ASN A 1070 5.40 51.83 47.92
N ASP A 1071 4.91 52.98 48.39
CA ASP A 1071 5.71 54.00 49.10
C ASP A 1071 5.69 53.81 50.63
#